data_AF-A0A8S4R2Y4-F1
#
_entry.id   AF-A0A8S4R2Y4-F1
#
_cell.length_a   1.000
_cell.length_b   1.000
_cell.length_c   1.000
_cell.angle_alpha   90.00
_cell.angle_beta   90.00
_cell.angle_gamma   90.00
#
_symmetry.space_group_name_H-M   'P 1'
#
loop_
_entity.id
_entity.type
_entity.pdbx_description
1 polymer ?
#
loop_
_entity_poly.entity_id
_entity_poly.type
_entity_poly.pdbx_seq_one_letter_code
_entity_poly.pdbx_strand_id
1 'polypeptide(L)'
;MQDFNYLHSNCFEVTFELSCCKYPMADKLPKFWRDNKDALLAFIEQTHIGFRGFVMDEAGVPVKVSIFTCCFVATPPSSSSSMTDIPTESDAKNCLLHCHKFKQLLIRSRVARHPIDGLSAEDFSHHDYVKMEKFLQDLAASYPDITRLTRIGKSVEDRELYVLEITKSPGRHIPGKPEFKYVANMHGNEVVGRELLLLLAKYLCQEYKRGDKRIQNILNSTRIHLMPSMNPDGYEHASISDYDSSRGRSNANNIDLNRNFPDQYGPTRDNSEPEPETLAVMNWSQSIPFVLSANLHGGALVANYPYDNNPDMKSGLENLSPDNAVFVHLAHVYSDAHRKMHLGQPCKEHARADDRFPEGITNGAKWYVLSGGMQDWNYLHSNDMELTLELGCFKFPPAEDLPTYWEDNREALLEFIEEVHKSVHGFVHSHIGHVIANATISVSGIRHTIRSAKDGDYWRLLTPGTYNITASKANYESVTEQITVPVNGSVSLNFTLMPDDPQHWSSAYDFRVLDNIINTRYHSPLDIYAELAELENKYPGIAEFRAGDSMKTATLHELKLTDDSGAPEETKFHIALISNLYGSQPLGQEILLNFARHISTAYTIGEPRHKKLLQNAVLHFIPNLDPLFGKMLKQYDHSEKCKLDALEEEFGDSLYSYLTKKNENPLSNYTREKAFVGLLESEKFDLILELASGTEDVTIPNFSKDIYEKIAQKYQDNRTPSNQYECSNDNNVAHENLFDLVFERFNIPFVSLGLSCCKMPLESDIAWVWRNNLRGIMKMIEQASTGVVGFVTNEQGGPMRSAVVAIAGSARQYRVSANMAYYRALLPPGDYRVIVRCHGYRDQVPHHYA
;
A
#
# COMPACT_ATOMS: atom_id res chain seq x y z
N MET A 1 3.73 1.35 -61.17
CA MET A 1 2.30 1.06 -61.46
C MET A 1 1.47 1.02 -60.18
N GLN A 2 2.00 0.45 -59.08
CA GLN A 2 1.34 0.39 -57.77
C GLN A 2 0.80 1.76 -57.26
N ASP A 3 1.63 2.81 -57.26
CA ASP A 3 1.19 4.13 -56.77
C ASP A 3 0.08 4.77 -57.63
N PHE A 4 0.11 4.53 -58.94
CA PHE A 4 -0.90 5.07 -59.86
C PHE A 4 -2.26 4.37 -59.67
N ASN A 5 -2.26 3.03 -59.54
CA ASN A 5 -3.47 2.24 -59.35
C ASN A 5 -4.11 2.46 -57.97
N TYR A 6 -3.31 2.60 -56.91
CA TYR A 6 -3.81 2.90 -55.56
C TYR A 6 -4.53 4.26 -55.52
N LEU A 7 -3.93 5.29 -56.12
CA LEU A 7 -4.46 6.66 -56.08
C LEU A 7 -5.66 6.89 -57.01
N HIS A 8 -5.80 6.12 -58.09
CA HIS A 8 -6.80 6.42 -59.15
C HIS A 8 -7.86 5.33 -59.35
N SER A 9 -7.65 4.12 -58.83
CA SER A 9 -8.58 2.99 -59.00
C SER A 9 -9.00 2.31 -57.68
N ASN A 10 -8.54 2.82 -56.52
CA ASN A 10 -8.73 2.20 -55.21
C ASN A 10 -8.40 0.69 -55.20
N CYS A 11 -7.45 0.27 -56.04
CA CYS A 11 -6.99 -1.10 -56.15
C CYS A 11 -5.62 -1.21 -55.48
N PHE A 12 -5.50 -2.07 -54.47
CA PHE A 12 -4.24 -2.33 -53.79
C PHE A 12 -3.50 -3.47 -54.52
N GLU A 13 -2.45 -3.11 -55.26
CA GLU A 13 -1.67 -4.05 -56.06
C GLU A 13 -0.43 -4.51 -55.28
N VAL A 14 -0.35 -5.80 -54.96
CA VAL A 14 0.81 -6.41 -54.29
C VAL A 14 1.61 -7.22 -55.30
N THR A 15 2.89 -6.89 -55.45
CA THR A 15 3.81 -7.62 -56.35
C THR A 15 4.67 -8.57 -55.54
N PHE A 16 4.68 -9.84 -55.93
CA PHE A 16 5.54 -10.86 -55.33
C PHE A 16 6.73 -11.16 -56.23
N GLU A 17 7.94 -11.00 -55.72
CA GLU A 17 9.16 -11.46 -56.39
C GLU A 17 9.42 -12.93 -56.03
N LEU A 18 9.06 -13.84 -56.94
CA LEU A 18 9.15 -15.29 -56.71
C LEU A 18 10.54 -15.87 -57.04
N SER A 19 11.47 -15.05 -57.54
CA SER A 19 12.84 -15.44 -57.88
C SER A 19 13.77 -14.23 -57.95
N CYS A 20 15.03 -14.42 -57.53
CA CYS A 20 16.10 -13.43 -57.71
C CYS A 20 16.58 -13.30 -59.17
N CYS A 21 16.11 -14.18 -60.07
CA CYS A 21 16.40 -14.11 -61.50
C CYS A 21 15.19 -13.59 -62.26
N LYS A 22 15.38 -12.51 -63.02
CA LYS A 22 14.32 -11.90 -63.85
C LYS A 22 13.81 -12.83 -64.96
N TYR A 23 14.62 -13.83 -65.37
CA TYR A 23 14.28 -14.87 -66.35
C TYR A 23 14.81 -16.24 -65.89
N PRO A 24 14.10 -16.95 -64.99
CA PRO A 24 14.51 -18.29 -64.57
C PRO A 24 14.38 -19.29 -65.73
N MET A 25 15.28 -20.28 -65.80
CA MET A 25 15.17 -21.35 -66.80
C MET A 25 13.87 -22.15 -66.58
N ALA A 26 13.25 -22.58 -67.69
CA ALA A 26 11.92 -23.19 -67.69
C ALA A 26 11.84 -24.47 -66.84
N ASP A 27 12.94 -25.22 -66.74
CA ASP A 27 13.08 -26.43 -65.92
C ASP A 27 13.06 -26.14 -64.40
N LYS A 28 13.32 -24.90 -63.98
CA LYS A 28 13.31 -24.48 -62.56
C LYS A 28 11.99 -23.88 -62.10
N LEU A 29 11.09 -23.52 -63.01
CA LEU A 29 9.76 -22.98 -62.68
C LEU A 29 8.93 -23.91 -61.77
N PRO A 30 8.91 -25.26 -61.96
CA PRO A 30 8.16 -26.14 -61.07
C PRO A 30 8.70 -26.21 -59.64
N LYS A 31 9.99 -25.88 -59.43
CA LYS A 31 10.60 -25.80 -58.10
C LYS A 31 10.24 -24.47 -57.43
N PHE A 32 10.40 -23.34 -58.12
CA PHE A 32 10.01 -22.03 -57.58
C PHE A 32 8.52 -21.95 -57.23
N TRP A 33 7.64 -22.56 -58.05
CA TRP A 33 6.22 -22.67 -57.71
C TRP A 33 6.01 -23.46 -56.42
N ARG A 34 6.65 -24.63 -56.27
CA ARG A 34 6.54 -25.45 -55.05
C ARG A 34 7.01 -24.70 -53.80
N ASP A 35 8.14 -24.02 -53.88
CA ASP A 35 8.78 -23.37 -52.75
C ASP A 35 7.98 -22.15 -52.23
N ASN A 36 7.14 -21.53 -53.07
CA ASN A 36 6.38 -20.32 -52.73
C ASN A 36 4.85 -20.54 -52.64
N LYS A 37 4.33 -21.69 -53.09
CA LYS A 37 2.89 -21.96 -53.20
C LYS A 37 2.16 -21.79 -51.87
N ASP A 38 2.67 -22.36 -50.79
CA ASP A 38 1.97 -22.39 -49.51
C ASP A 38 1.90 -21.00 -48.87
N ALA A 39 2.97 -20.18 -49.02
CA ALA A 39 2.99 -18.79 -48.58
C ALA A 39 2.02 -17.91 -49.37
N LEU A 40 1.92 -18.12 -50.70
CA LEU A 40 0.95 -17.42 -51.55
C LEU A 40 -0.50 -17.79 -51.19
N LEU A 41 -0.77 -19.07 -50.91
CA LEU A 41 -2.10 -19.52 -50.48
C LEU A 41 -2.48 -18.95 -49.11
N ALA A 42 -1.56 -18.95 -48.14
CA ALA A 42 -1.78 -18.36 -46.82
C ALA A 42 -2.08 -16.85 -46.90
N PHE A 43 -1.36 -16.13 -47.77
CA PHE A 43 -1.63 -14.72 -48.03
C PHE A 43 -3.05 -14.52 -48.61
N ILE A 44 -3.44 -15.32 -49.60
CA ILE A 44 -4.78 -15.24 -50.23
C ILE A 44 -5.88 -15.54 -49.20
N GLU A 45 -5.71 -16.56 -48.35
CA GLU A 45 -6.68 -16.89 -47.30
C GLU A 45 -6.85 -15.76 -46.28
N GLN A 46 -5.76 -15.07 -45.90
CA GLN A 46 -5.84 -13.93 -44.99
C GLN A 46 -6.51 -12.70 -45.61
N THR A 47 -6.34 -12.47 -46.91
CA THR A 47 -7.00 -11.34 -47.60
C THR A 47 -8.53 -11.45 -47.66
N HIS A 48 -9.11 -12.62 -47.39
CA HIS A 48 -10.56 -12.80 -47.29
C HIS A 48 -11.16 -12.34 -45.94
N ILE A 49 -10.35 -12.03 -44.94
CA ILE A 49 -10.81 -11.61 -43.60
C ILE A 49 -10.93 -10.07 -43.56
N GLY A 50 -11.96 -9.54 -44.22
CA GLY A 50 -12.36 -8.13 -44.14
C GLY A 50 -13.54 -7.93 -43.18
N PHE A 51 -13.46 -6.92 -42.31
CA PHE A 51 -14.53 -6.54 -41.38
C PHE A 51 -15.85 -6.22 -42.10
N ARG A 52 -16.96 -6.88 -41.72
CA ARG A 52 -18.32 -6.48 -42.09
C ARG A 52 -18.87 -5.52 -41.04
N GLY A 53 -18.97 -4.24 -41.39
CA GLY A 53 -19.63 -3.23 -40.57
C GLY A 53 -20.30 -2.16 -41.46
N PHE A 54 -21.40 -1.58 -40.98
CA PHE A 54 -22.07 -0.47 -41.65
C PHE A 54 -21.38 0.83 -41.26
N VAL A 55 -20.97 1.63 -42.26
CA VAL A 55 -20.56 3.02 -42.03
C VAL A 55 -21.83 3.86 -41.99
N MET A 56 -22.10 4.49 -40.86
CA MET A 56 -23.21 5.44 -40.69
C MET A 56 -22.66 6.86 -40.81
N ASP A 57 -23.46 7.79 -41.32
CA ASP A 57 -23.15 9.23 -41.21
C ASP A 57 -23.50 9.78 -39.81
N GLU A 58 -23.17 11.06 -39.56
CA GLU A 58 -23.44 11.75 -38.29
C GLU A 58 -24.94 11.83 -37.93
N ALA A 59 -25.84 11.54 -38.88
CA ALA A 59 -27.29 11.48 -38.68
C ALA A 59 -27.81 10.05 -38.44
N GLY A 60 -26.92 9.05 -38.41
CA GLY A 60 -27.28 7.64 -38.19
C GLY A 60 -27.86 6.93 -39.41
N VAL A 61 -27.65 7.46 -40.62
CA VAL A 61 -28.12 6.85 -41.88
C VAL A 61 -27.02 5.95 -42.46
N PRO A 62 -27.33 4.69 -42.87
CA PRO A 62 -26.36 3.81 -43.49
C PRO A 62 -25.86 4.37 -44.82
N VAL A 63 -24.56 4.64 -44.91
CA VAL A 63 -23.89 5.02 -46.15
C VAL A 63 -23.71 3.76 -47.00
N LYS A 64 -24.22 3.80 -48.23
CA LYS A 64 -24.21 2.64 -49.15
C LYS A 64 -22.80 2.43 -49.72
N VAL A 65 -21.96 1.68 -49.01
CA VAL A 65 -20.63 1.28 -49.51
C VAL A 65 -20.76 0.00 -50.34
N SER A 66 -20.36 0.05 -51.61
CA SER A 66 -20.33 -1.14 -52.48
C SER A 66 -19.05 -1.92 -52.25
N ILE A 67 -19.17 -3.17 -51.80
CA ILE A 67 -18.06 -4.12 -51.62
C ILE A 67 -17.67 -4.67 -53.00
N PHE A 68 -16.40 -4.58 -53.38
CA PHE A 68 -15.89 -5.18 -54.63
C PHE A 68 -14.82 -6.26 -54.38
N THR A 69 -14.96 -7.32 -55.17
CA THR A 69 -14.09 -8.48 -55.30
C THR A 69 -12.87 -8.13 -56.17
N CYS A 70 -11.65 -8.51 -55.77
CA CYS A 70 -10.44 -8.33 -56.59
C CYS A 70 -10.58 -9.02 -57.96
N CYS A 71 -10.52 -8.26 -59.04
CA CYS A 71 -10.38 -8.77 -60.41
C CYS A 71 -8.90 -8.96 -60.75
N PHE A 72 -8.52 -10.18 -61.14
CA PHE A 72 -7.24 -10.45 -61.81
C PHE A 72 -7.38 -10.16 -63.31
N VAL A 73 -6.52 -9.32 -63.88
CA VAL A 73 -6.41 -9.12 -65.33
C VAL A 73 -5.05 -9.62 -65.80
N ALA A 74 -5.05 -10.68 -66.61
CA ALA A 74 -3.89 -11.13 -67.35
C ALA A 74 -3.96 -10.59 -68.79
N THR A 75 -3.05 -9.70 -69.18
CA THR A 75 -2.91 -9.25 -70.58
C THR A 75 -1.79 -10.01 -71.28
N PRO A 76 -2.02 -10.63 -72.45
CA PRO A 76 -0.97 -11.29 -73.23
C PRO A 76 -0.13 -10.25 -74.01
N PRO A 77 1.17 -10.51 -74.25
CA PRO A 77 2.01 -9.61 -75.03
C PRO A 77 1.67 -9.67 -76.52
N SER A 78 1.43 -8.51 -77.10
CA SER A 78 1.34 -8.30 -78.55
C SER A 78 2.67 -8.60 -79.24
N SER A 79 2.56 -9.32 -80.35
CA SER A 79 3.60 -9.73 -81.29
C SER A 79 4.44 -8.56 -81.87
N SER A 80 5.77 -8.64 -81.73
CA SER A 80 6.74 -8.39 -82.82
C SER A 80 8.18 -8.41 -82.29
N SER A 81 8.88 -9.54 -82.44
CA SER A 81 10.24 -9.61 -83.00
C SER A 81 10.75 -11.05 -82.89
N SER A 82 11.42 -11.48 -83.95
CA SER A 82 11.85 -12.84 -84.26
C SER A 82 12.89 -13.39 -83.29
N MET A 83 12.76 -14.69 -82.99
CA MET A 83 13.85 -15.55 -82.53
C MET A 83 15.07 -15.42 -83.45
N THR A 84 16.24 -15.18 -82.87
CA THR A 84 17.48 -15.94 -83.08
C THR A 84 18.54 -15.36 -82.14
N ASP A 85 18.87 -16.08 -81.07
CA ASP A 85 20.25 -16.31 -80.63
C ASP A 85 20.25 -17.17 -79.36
N ILE A 86 20.85 -18.36 -79.49
CA ILE A 86 21.09 -19.32 -78.40
C ILE A 86 22.36 -18.86 -77.70
N PRO A 87 22.36 -18.51 -76.39
CA PRO A 87 23.58 -18.13 -75.70
C PRO A 87 24.49 -19.35 -75.52
N THR A 88 25.75 -19.20 -75.87
CA THR A 88 26.77 -20.25 -75.77
C THR A 88 27.35 -20.35 -74.36
N GLU A 89 28.06 -21.43 -74.06
CA GLU A 89 28.70 -21.78 -72.77
C GLU A 89 29.67 -20.69 -72.21
N SER A 90 30.00 -19.70 -73.03
CA SER A 90 30.71 -18.46 -72.68
C SER A 90 29.89 -17.53 -71.77
N ASP A 91 28.58 -17.46 -71.94
CA ASP A 91 27.71 -16.56 -71.16
C ASP A 91 27.38 -17.11 -69.77
N ALA A 92 27.46 -18.44 -69.60
CA ALA A 92 27.29 -19.10 -68.31
C ALA A 92 28.48 -18.85 -67.35
N LYS A 93 29.70 -18.66 -67.87
CA LYS A 93 30.88 -18.32 -67.03
C LYS A 93 30.88 -16.87 -66.54
N ASN A 94 30.24 -15.95 -67.26
CA ASN A 94 30.08 -14.56 -66.80
C ASN A 94 29.05 -14.42 -65.66
N CYS A 95 28.09 -15.35 -65.53
CA CYS A 95 27.11 -15.34 -64.44
C CYS A 95 27.72 -15.71 -63.07
N LEU A 96 28.73 -16.60 -63.04
CA LEU A 96 29.45 -16.94 -61.81
C LEU A 96 30.46 -15.86 -61.39
N LEU A 97 31.01 -15.09 -62.34
CA LEU A 97 31.92 -13.98 -62.05
C LEU A 97 31.18 -12.70 -61.58
N HIS A 98 29.92 -12.50 -62.00
CA HIS A 98 29.08 -11.40 -61.51
C HIS A 98 28.61 -11.59 -60.06
N CYS A 99 28.40 -12.83 -59.60
CA CYS A 99 28.09 -13.11 -58.19
C CYS A 99 29.20 -12.69 -57.22
N HIS A 100 30.47 -12.73 -57.64
CA HIS A 100 31.59 -12.32 -56.79
C HIS A 100 31.93 -10.82 -56.87
N LYS A 101 31.70 -10.15 -58.02
CA LYS A 101 31.95 -8.70 -58.16
C LYS A 101 30.81 -7.80 -57.67
N PHE A 102 29.56 -8.30 -57.60
CA PHE A 102 28.46 -7.53 -57.00
C PHE A 102 28.58 -7.38 -55.47
N LYS A 103 29.33 -8.28 -54.81
CA LYS A 103 29.64 -8.16 -53.38
C LYS A 103 30.59 -7.00 -53.03
N GLN A 104 31.40 -6.50 -53.97
CA GLN A 104 32.33 -5.38 -53.70
C GLN A 104 31.83 -4.01 -54.20
N LEU A 105 30.90 -3.97 -55.17
CA LEU A 105 30.35 -2.71 -55.69
C LEU A 105 29.10 -2.20 -54.94
N LEU A 106 28.51 -2.99 -54.05
CA LEU A 106 27.47 -2.56 -53.11
C LEU A 106 28.00 -2.05 -51.75
N ILE A 107 29.32 -2.10 -51.52
CA ILE A 107 29.99 -1.60 -50.29
C ILE A 107 30.38 -0.12 -50.45
N ARG A 108 29.78 0.62 -51.38
CA ARG A 108 29.90 2.09 -51.42
C ARG A 108 28.52 2.73 -51.42
N SER A 109 28.22 3.38 -50.29
CA SER A 109 27.04 4.14 -49.89
C SER A 109 25.76 3.35 -49.56
N ARG A 110 25.76 2.71 -48.37
CA ARG A 110 24.54 2.63 -47.54
C ARG A 110 24.52 3.84 -46.59
N VAL A 111 24.32 5.03 -47.14
CA VAL A 111 23.87 6.18 -46.34
C VAL A 111 22.40 6.32 -46.67
N ALA A 112 21.53 6.23 -45.67
CA ALA A 112 20.12 6.55 -45.85
C ALA A 112 20.05 7.98 -46.42
N ARG A 113 19.62 8.14 -47.68
CA ARG A 113 19.50 9.46 -48.29
C ARG A 113 18.26 10.22 -47.79
N HIS A 114 17.44 9.60 -46.92
CA HIS A 114 16.20 10.15 -46.39
C HIS A 114 16.23 10.08 -44.86
N PRO A 115 15.72 11.10 -44.14
CA PRO A 115 15.66 11.09 -42.69
C PRO A 115 14.83 9.89 -42.16
N ILE A 116 15.35 9.20 -41.15
CA ILE A 116 14.62 8.17 -40.40
C ILE A 116 14.01 8.86 -39.18
N ASP A 117 12.68 8.85 -39.05
CA ASP A 117 11.97 9.54 -37.95
C ASP A 117 12.29 11.04 -37.80
N GLY A 118 12.71 11.70 -38.89
CA GLY A 118 13.19 13.09 -38.83
C GLY A 118 14.63 13.27 -38.34
N LEU A 119 15.33 12.18 -38.01
CA LEU A 119 16.76 12.14 -37.74
C LEU A 119 17.52 12.05 -39.07
N SER A 120 18.51 12.91 -39.22
CA SER A 120 19.35 13.01 -40.42
C SER A 120 20.43 11.92 -40.44
N ALA A 121 21.01 11.66 -41.61
CA ALA A 121 22.09 10.67 -41.72
C ALA A 121 23.32 11.07 -40.87
N GLU A 122 23.53 12.38 -40.69
CA GLU A 122 24.59 12.96 -39.88
C GLU A 122 24.40 12.71 -38.38
N ASP A 123 23.16 12.48 -37.92
CA ASP A 123 22.87 12.18 -36.51
C ASP A 123 23.34 10.77 -36.10
N PHE A 124 23.41 9.84 -37.05
CA PHE A 124 23.88 8.47 -36.82
C PHE A 124 25.41 8.39 -36.91
N SER A 125 26.08 9.02 -35.95
CA SER A 125 27.54 8.98 -35.81
C SER A 125 27.95 8.83 -34.34
N HIS A 126 29.18 8.40 -34.11
CA HIS A 126 29.73 8.29 -32.75
C HIS A 126 30.15 9.67 -32.24
N HIS A 127 29.61 10.05 -31.09
CA HIS A 127 29.86 11.35 -30.47
C HIS A 127 30.91 11.21 -29.35
N ASP A 128 32.16 11.59 -29.63
CA ASP A 128 33.15 11.86 -28.58
C ASP A 128 32.67 12.92 -27.59
N TYR A 129 33.33 13.06 -26.45
CA TYR A 129 32.89 13.93 -25.36
C TYR A 129 32.61 15.37 -25.85
N VAL A 130 33.49 15.93 -26.70
CA VAL A 130 33.33 17.29 -27.23
C VAL A 130 32.12 17.40 -28.15
N LYS A 131 31.91 16.41 -29.03
CA LYS A 131 30.73 16.37 -29.91
C LYS A 131 29.44 16.14 -29.13
N MET A 132 29.46 15.25 -28.13
CA MET A 132 28.32 14.98 -27.26
C MET A 132 27.93 16.22 -26.46
N GLU A 133 28.90 16.88 -25.82
CA GLU A 133 28.69 18.13 -25.09
C GLU A 133 28.06 19.19 -26.00
N LYS A 134 28.63 19.39 -27.19
CA LYS A 134 28.10 20.32 -28.16
C LYS A 134 26.68 19.95 -28.59
N PHE A 135 26.42 18.69 -28.88
CA PHE A 135 25.09 18.20 -29.27
C PHE A 135 24.04 18.53 -28.20
N LEU A 136 24.36 18.25 -26.93
CA LEU A 136 23.46 18.52 -25.81
C LEU A 136 23.23 20.02 -25.60
N GLN A 137 24.27 20.84 -25.75
CA GLN A 137 24.18 22.30 -25.65
C GLN A 137 23.33 22.88 -26.79
N ASP A 138 23.57 22.45 -28.03
CA ASP A 138 22.84 22.89 -29.22
C ASP A 138 21.36 22.48 -29.14
N LEU A 139 21.08 21.26 -28.65
CA LEU A 139 19.72 20.79 -28.44
C LEU A 139 19.00 21.59 -27.34
N ALA A 140 19.66 21.82 -26.20
CA ALA A 140 19.11 22.62 -25.11
C ALA A 140 18.83 24.07 -25.52
N ALA A 141 19.70 24.66 -26.33
CA ALA A 141 19.52 26.01 -26.88
C ALA A 141 18.39 26.08 -27.92
N SER A 142 18.16 25.01 -28.68
CA SER A 142 17.12 24.94 -29.72
C SER A 142 15.73 24.69 -29.15
N TYR A 143 15.61 24.03 -28.00
CA TYR A 143 14.33 23.65 -27.39
C TYR A 143 14.17 24.10 -25.92
N PRO A 144 14.49 25.36 -25.56
CA PRO A 144 14.60 25.80 -24.16
C PRO A 144 13.29 25.69 -23.35
N ASP A 145 12.13 25.70 -24.01
CA ASP A 145 10.82 25.55 -23.34
C ASP A 145 10.57 24.16 -22.76
N ILE A 146 11.31 23.16 -23.26
CA ILE A 146 11.10 21.75 -22.93
C ILE A 146 12.38 21.02 -22.53
N THR A 147 13.55 21.66 -22.59
CA THR A 147 14.82 21.04 -22.21
C THR A 147 15.59 21.87 -21.20
N ARG A 148 16.33 21.21 -20.31
CA ARG A 148 17.35 21.85 -19.47
C ARG A 148 18.57 20.95 -19.35
N LEU A 149 19.72 21.45 -19.74
CA LEU A 149 20.99 20.76 -19.55
C LEU A 149 21.56 21.05 -18.16
N THR A 150 21.88 20.00 -17.42
CA THR A 150 22.49 20.08 -16.08
C THR A 150 23.78 19.26 -16.02
N ARG A 151 24.62 19.59 -15.04
CA ARG A 151 25.86 18.87 -14.71
C ARG A 151 25.73 18.35 -13.29
N ILE A 152 25.85 17.05 -13.08
CA ILE A 152 25.64 16.43 -11.75
C ILE A 152 26.95 16.19 -10.99
N GLY A 153 28.08 16.35 -11.66
CA GLY A 153 29.41 16.12 -11.13
C GLY A 153 30.42 16.07 -12.27
N LYS A 154 31.64 15.62 -11.94
CA LYS A 154 32.71 15.43 -12.91
C LYS A 154 33.31 14.03 -12.79
N SER A 155 33.86 13.53 -13.88
CA SER A 155 34.68 12.32 -13.90
C SER A 155 36.06 12.55 -13.29
N VAL A 156 36.84 11.47 -13.17
CA VAL A 156 38.24 11.51 -12.69
C VAL A 156 39.11 12.43 -13.54
N GLU A 157 38.94 12.45 -14.86
CA GLU A 157 39.68 13.32 -15.79
C GLU A 157 38.98 14.69 -16.04
N ASP A 158 38.16 15.16 -15.09
CA ASP A 158 37.51 16.48 -15.10
C ASP A 158 36.48 16.71 -16.23
N ARG A 159 35.91 15.63 -16.80
CA ARG A 159 34.80 15.72 -17.77
C ARG A 159 33.46 15.86 -17.05
N GLU A 160 32.60 16.75 -17.52
CA GLU A 160 31.29 17.00 -16.91
C GLU A 160 30.34 15.82 -17.14
N LEU A 161 29.63 15.42 -16.09
CA LEU A 161 28.59 14.40 -16.15
C LEU A 161 27.27 15.08 -16.50
N TYR A 162 26.97 15.11 -17.81
CA TYR A 162 25.82 15.79 -18.37
C TYR A 162 24.52 14.98 -18.23
N VAL A 163 23.46 15.67 -17.81
CA VAL A 163 22.09 15.17 -17.81
C VAL A 163 21.20 16.17 -18.54
N LEU A 164 20.48 15.71 -19.56
CA LEU A 164 19.49 16.49 -20.26
C LEU A 164 18.09 16.16 -19.72
N GLU A 165 17.51 17.12 -19.02
CA GLU A 165 16.11 17.09 -18.63
C GLU A 165 15.23 17.43 -19.84
N ILE A 166 14.21 16.62 -20.12
CA ILE A 166 13.24 16.83 -21.20
C ILE A 166 11.82 16.70 -20.63
N THR A 167 11.09 17.81 -20.60
CA THR A 167 9.72 17.86 -20.07
C THR A 167 9.05 19.18 -20.42
N LYS A 168 7.71 19.24 -20.41
CA LYS A 168 7.01 20.54 -20.39
C LYS A 168 7.32 21.27 -19.09
N SER A 169 7.89 22.47 -19.22
CA SER A 169 8.28 23.37 -18.11
C SER A 169 9.43 22.81 -17.27
N PRO A 170 10.65 22.71 -17.85
CA PRO A 170 11.79 22.12 -17.16
C PRO A 170 12.30 22.99 -16.01
N GLY A 171 13.04 22.38 -15.09
CA GLY A 171 13.82 23.05 -14.06
C GLY A 171 13.42 22.76 -12.62
N ARG A 172 12.20 22.28 -12.39
CA ARG A 172 11.71 21.89 -11.07
C ARG A 172 10.75 20.71 -11.15
N HIS A 173 10.68 19.98 -10.04
CA HIS A 173 9.64 19.00 -9.83
C HIS A 173 8.25 19.68 -9.80
N ILE A 174 7.25 19.03 -10.39
CA ILE A 174 5.85 19.44 -10.34
C ILE A 174 5.10 18.34 -9.59
N PRO A 175 4.42 18.64 -8.46
CA PRO A 175 3.81 17.59 -7.65
C PRO A 175 2.81 16.74 -8.45
N GLY A 176 2.89 15.43 -8.30
CA GLY A 176 2.09 14.44 -9.04
C GLY A 176 2.62 14.09 -10.43
N LYS A 177 3.64 14.81 -10.93
CA LYS A 177 4.33 14.49 -12.19
C LYS A 177 5.52 13.57 -11.92
N PRO A 178 5.50 12.28 -12.32
CA PRO A 178 6.59 11.36 -12.03
C PRO A 178 7.90 11.74 -12.71
N GLU A 179 8.99 11.38 -12.05
CA GLU A 179 10.36 11.57 -12.52
C GLU A 179 10.91 10.24 -13.05
N PHE A 180 11.43 10.26 -14.27
CA PHE A 180 11.98 9.08 -14.96
C PHE A 180 13.43 9.35 -15.37
N LYS A 181 14.31 8.34 -15.32
CA LYS A 181 15.68 8.47 -15.84
C LYS A 181 16.16 7.32 -16.71
N TYR A 182 16.92 7.67 -17.76
CA TYR A 182 17.82 6.72 -18.42
C TYR A 182 19.27 7.11 -18.16
N VAL A 183 20.10 6.12 -17.84
CA VAL A 183 21.54 6.26 -17.72
C VAL A 183 22.21 5.35 -18.73
N ALA A 184 23.27 5.79 -19.39
CA ALA A 184 23.99 4.97 -20.35
C ALA A 184 25.51 5.10 -20.22
N ASN A 185 26.20 4.14 -20.83
CA ASN A 185 27.65 4.20 -21.03
C ASN A 185 28.40 4.37 -19.70
N MET A 186 27.94 3.65 -18.66
CA MET A 186 28.67 3.51 -17.40
C MET A 186 29.90 2.60 -17.57
N HIS A 187 29.85 1.68 -18.53
CA HIS A 187 31.05 1.14 -19.15
C HIS A 187 31.35 1.91 -20.43
N GLY A 188 32.52 2.54 -20.48
CA GLY A 188 32.84 3.49 -21.56
C GLY A 188 32.86 2.88 -22.96
N ASN A 189 33.17 1.58 -23.09
CA ASN A 189 33.17 0.89 -24.38
C ASN A 189 31.82 0.27 -24.79
N GLU A 190 30.78 0.41 -23.96
CA GLU A 190 29.42 -0.03 -24.27
C GLU A 190 28.63 1.17 -24.80
N VAL A 191 28.74 1.41 -26.12
CA VAL A 191 28.46 2.71 -26.75
C VAL A 191 27.03 2.87 -27.25
N VAL A 192 26.34 1.76 -27.57
CA VAL A 192 24.99 1.82 -28.15
C VAL A 192 24.05 2.67 -27.31
N GLY A 193 24.03 2.47 -25.98
CA GLY A 193 23.19 3.25 -25.07
C GLY A 193 23.45 4.76 -25.13
N ARG A 194 24.72 5.18 -25.23
CA ARG A 194 25.11 6.60 -25.34
C ARG A 194 24.44 7.25 -26.54
N GLU A 195 24.62 6.64 -27.71
CA GLU A 195 24.11 7.19 -28.96
C GLU A 195 22.58 7.12 -29.00
N LEU A 196 21.95 6.04 -28.50
CA LEU A 196 20.50 5.95 -28.41
C LEU A 196 19.88 7.04 -27.54
N LEU A 197 20.51 7.42 -26.42
CA LEU A 197 19.99 8.51 -25.58
C LEU A 197 20.11 9.89 -26.26
N LEU A 198 21.16 10.13 -27.06
CA LEU A 198 21.27 11.35 -27.86
C LEU A 198 20.20 11.41 -28.96
N LEU A 199 19.98 10.29 -29.66
CA LEU A 199 18.95 10.16 -30.69
C LEU A 199 17.54 10.31 -30.08
N LEU A 200 17.27 9.66 -28.94
CA LEU A 200 16.01 9.78 -28.20
C LEU A 200 15.74 11.22 -27.77
N ALA A 201 16.75 11.91 -27.24
CA ALA A 201 16.62 13.30 -26.84
C ALA A 201 16.18 14.19 -28.01
N LYS A 202 16.84 14.04 -29.17
CA LYS A 202 16.51 14.80 -30.37
C LYS A 202 15.12 14.45 -30.90
N TYR A 203 14.79 13.16 -30.96
CA TYR A 203 13.48 12.66 -31.39
C TYR A 203 12.35 13.23 -30.53
N LEU A 204 12.45 13.14 -29.19
CA LEU A 204 11.46 13.69 -28.27
C LEU A 204 11.24 15.19 -28.48
N CYS A 205 12.32 15.96 -28.66
CA CYS A 205 12.23 17.41 -28.91
C CYS A 205 11.55 17.75 -30.25
N GLN A 206 11.95 17.05 -31.31
CA GLN A 206 11.42 17.27 -32.66
C GLN A 206 9.95 16.88 -32.76
N GLU A 207 9.58 15.70 -32.28
CA GLU A 207 8.21 15.20 -32.34
C GLU A 207 7.26 16.00 -31.43
N TYR A 208 7.73 16.45 -30.26
CA TYR A 208 6.96 17.36 -29.44
C TYR A 208 6.63 18.66 -30.20
N LYS A 209 7.63 19.29 -30.83
CA LYS A 209 7.39 20.53 -31.60
C LYS A 209 6.57 20.30 -32.87
N ARG A 210 6.64 19.10 -33.49
CA ARG A 210 5.76 18.70 -34.61
C ARG A 210 4.31 18.46 -34.18
N GLY A 211 4.07 18.25 -32.89
CA GLY A 211 2.73 18.04 -32.33
C GLY A 211 2.29 16.57 -32.33
N ASP A 212 3.24 15.62 -32.30
CA ASP A 212 2.92 14.21 -32.09
C ASP A 212 2.20 14.03 -30.75
N LYS A 213 1.03 13.37 -30.77
CA LYS A 213 0.17 13.28 -29.59
C LYS A 213 0.77 12.39 -28.49
N ARG A 214 1.48 11.32 -28.85
CA ARG A 214 2.08 10.41 -27.88
C ARG A 214 3.22 11.12 -27.15
N ILE A 215 4.12 11.76 -27.90
CA ILE A 215 5.26 12.50 -27.33
C ILE A 215 4.78 13.73 -26.55
N GLN A 216 3.75 14.43 -27.03
CA GLN A 216 3.10 15.50 -26.27
C GLN A 216 2.59 14.99 -24.92
N ASN A 217 1.89 13.86 -24.89
CA ASN A 217 1.42 13.28 -23.63
C ASN A 217 2.58 12.94 -22.70
N ILE A 218 3.59 12.19 -23.19
CA ILE A 218 4.78 11.82 -22.41
C ILE A 218 5.45 13.06 -21.79
N LEU A 219 5.79 14.09 -22.57
CA LEU A 219 6.51 15.25 -22.01
C LEU A 219 5.62 16.16 -21.14
N ASN A 220 4.31 16.16 -21.37
CA ASN A 220 3.38 16.90 -20.53
C ASN A 220 3.17 16.20 -19.17
N SER A 221 3.16 14.87 -19.12
CA SER A 221 2.91 14.08 -17.91
C SER A 221 4.15 13.55 -17.20
N THR A 222 5.31 13.46 -17.86
CA THR A 222 6.55 12.91 -17.28
C THR A 222 7.68 13.95 -17.28
N ARG A 223 8.54 13.91 -16.28
CA ARG A 223 9.81 14.63 -16.29
C ARG A 223 10.96 13.64 -16.52
N ILE A 224 11.49 13.65 -17.74
CA ILE A 224 12.49 12.68 -18.21
C ILE A 224 13.88 13.27 -18.04
N HIS A 225 14.82 12.47 -17.53
CA HIS A 225 16.22 12.83 -17.41
C HIS A 225 17.09 11.82 -18.16
N LEU A 226 17.85 12.29 -19.15
CA LEU A 226 18.70 11.43 -19.96
C LEU A 226 20.17 11.73 -19.63
N MET A 227 20.91 10.72 -19.20
CA MET A 227 22.36 10.77 -18.96
C MET A 227 23.07 9.89 -20.01
N PRO A 228 23.51 10.46 -21.15
CA PRO A 228 24.10 9.68 -22.23
C PRO A 228 25.41 8.98 -21.85
N SER A 229 26.16 9.53 -20.90
CA SER A 229 27.47 8.99 -20.53
C SER A 229 27.77 9.19 -19.05
N MET A 230 27.68 8.11 -18.28
CA MET A 230 28.16 8.08 -16.90
C MET A 230 29.69 7.93 -16.81
N ASN A 231 30.32 7.25 -17.76
CA ASN A 231 31.78 7.08 -17.81
C ASN A 231 32.39 7.68 -19.09
N PRO A 232 32.44 9.02 -19.21
CA PRO A 232 33.00 9.66 -20.39
C PRO A 232 34.51 9.40 -20.55
N ASP A 233 35.25 9.16 -19.47
CA ASP A 233 36.69 8.88 -19.52
C ASP A 233 36.98 7.52 -20.17
N GLY A 234 36.23 6.49 -19.76
CA GLY A 234 36.31 5.16 -20.37
C GLY A 234 35.98 5.20 -21.86
N TYR A 235 34.99 6.00 -22.27
CA TYR A 235 34.60 6.15 -23.68
C TYR A 235 35.76 6.65 -24.55
N GLU A 236 36.47 7.69 -24.10
CA GLU A 236 37.60 8.26 -24.85
C GLU A 236 38.77 7.27 -25.00
N HIS A 237 38.86 6.27 -24.12
CA HIS A 237 39.86 5.21 -24.17
C HIS A 237 39.41 3.97 -24.95
N ALA A 238 38.12 3.84 -25.25
CA ALA A 238 37.55 2.75 -26.02
C ALA A 238 37.93 2.83 -27.50
N SER A 239 37.58 1.82 -28.30
CA SER A 239 37.92 1.76 -29.72
C SER A 239 36.72 1.35 -30.55
N ILE A 240 36.45 2.09 -31.63
CA ILE A 240 35.37 1.77 -32.57
C ILE A 240 35.61 0.38 -33.16
N SER A 241 34.53 -0.37 -33.38
CA SER A 241 34.57 -1.77 -33.83
C SER A 241 35.15 -2.75 -32.81
N ASP A 242 35.14 -2.39 -31.52
CA ASP A 242 35.41 -3.32 -30.42
C ASP A 242 34.19 -4.19 -30.09
N TYR A 243 34.30 -5.49 -30.37
CA TYR A 243 33.21 -6.44 -30.16
C TYR A 243 33.00 -6.77 -28.69
N ASP A 244 34.05 -7.19 -27.97
CA ASP A 244 33.95 -7.74 -26.62
C ASP A 244 35.04 -7.30 -25.63
N SER A 245 36.00 -6.47 -26.03
CA SER A 245 37.17 -6.18 -25.19
C SER A 245 36.81 -5.44 -23.89
N SER A 246 37.78 -5.32 -22.98
CA SER A 246 37.66 -4.56 -21.74
C SER A 246 38.28 -3.16 -21.84
N ARG A 247 38.81 -2.76 -23.01
CA ARG A 247 39.49 -1.48 -23.18
C ARG A 247 38.46 -0.35 -23.13
N GLY A 248 38.61 0.56 -22.17
CA GLY A 248 37.67 1.67 -21.95
C GLY A 248 36.41 1.28 -21.18
N ARG A 249 36.34 0.06 -20.61
CA ARG A 249 35.21 -0.37 -19.77
C ARG A 249 35.18 0.38 -18.43
N SER A 250 36.26 0.27 -17.66
CA SER A 250 36.40 0.91 -16.34
C SER A 250 36.53 2.44 -16.46
N ASN A 251 36.39 3.17 -15.35
CA ASN A 251 36.70 4.60 -15.31
C ASN A 251 38.22 4.86 -15.36
N ALA A 252 38.66 6.12 -15.25
CA ALA A 252 40.09 6.45 -15.39
C ALA A 252 40.98 5.88 -14.27
N ASN A 253 40.42 5.58 -13.09
CA ASN A 253 41.12 4.87 -12.00
C ASN A 253 41.11 3.34 -12.17
N ASN A 254 40.60 2.85 -13.31
CA ASN A 254 40.46 1.43 -13.61
C ASN A 254 39.50 0.69 -12.65
N ILE A 255 38.49 1.38 -12.13
CA ILE A 255 37.39 0.82 -11.34
C ILE A 255 36.17 0.56 -12.23
N ASP A 256 35.53 -0.60 -12.07
CA ASP A 256 34.25 -0.91 -12.73
C ASP A 256 33.13 -0.18 -11.98
N LEU A 257 32.53 0.84 -12.60
CA LEU A 257 31.48 1.64 -11.96
C LEU A 257 30.24 0.81 -11.60
N ASN A 258 29.97 -0.28 -12.32
CA ASN A 258 28.87 -1.20 -11.99
C ASN A 258 29.31 -2.29 -10.98
N ARG A 259 30.40 -2.04 -10.24
CA ARG A 259 30.83 -2.76 -9.03
C ARG A 259 31.14 -1.81 -7.87
N ASN A 260 30.91 -0.51 -8.04
CA ASN A 260 31.36 0.55 -7.12
C ASN A 260 30.23 1.12 -6.23
N PHE A 261 28.98 0.72 -6.44
CA PHE A 261 27.88 1.10 -5.54
C PHE A 261 27.87 0.25 -4.26
N PRO A 262 27.36 0.78 -3.13
CA PRO A 262 27.12 -0.02 -1.92
C PRO A 262 26.22 -1.23 -2.19
N ASP A 263 26.61 -2.40 -1.68
CA ASP A 263 25.89 -3.66 -1.86
C ASP A 263 25.22 -4.13 -0.56
N GLN A 264 24.06 -4.77 -0.65
CA GLN A 264 23.29 -5.28 0.50
C GLN A 264 24.00 -6.40 1.29
N TYR A 265 25.00 -7.07 0.69
CA TYR A 265 25.78 -8.13 1.32
C TYR A 265 27.16 -7.67 1.83
N GLY A 266 27.42 -6.37 1.81
CA GLY A 266 28.61 -5.74 2.39
C GLY A 266 29.61 -5.21 1.36
N PRO A 267 30.69 -4.58 1.83
CA PRO A 267 31.67 -3.95 0.94
C PRO A 267 32.55 -4.99 0.23
N THR A 268 32.92 -4.65 -0.99
CA THR A 268 33.90 -5.30 -1.86
C THR A 268 35.11 -4.38 -2.04
N ARG A 269 36.15 -4.86 -2.73
CA ARG A 269 37.32 -4.02 -3.07
C ARG A 269 36.92 -2.81 -3.91
N ASP A 270 35.96 -2.99 -4.82
CA ASP A 270 35.65 -2.00 -5.83
C ASP A 270 34.56 -1.02 -5.38
N ASN A 271 33.85 -1.23 -4.26
CA ASN A 271 32.86 -0.27 -3.70
C ASN A 271 33.18 0.23 -2.28
N SER A 272 34.37 -0.06 -1.75
CA SER A 272 34.77 0.44 -0.43
C SER A 272 34.91 1.97 -0.42
N GLU A 273 35.33 2.54 -1.55
CA GLU A 273 35.47 3.98 -1.78
C GLU A 273 34.71 4.33 -3.07
N PRO A 274 33.66 5.17 -3.01
CA PRO A 274 32.92 5.58 -4.20
C PRO A 274 33.78 6.45 -5.12
N GLU A 275 33.82 6.11 -6.40
CA GLU A 275 34.42 6.93 -7.46
C GLU A 275 33.60 8.21 -7.68
N PRO A 276 34.20 9.28 -8.22
CA PRO A 276 33.51 10.56 -8.39
C PRO A 276 32.25 10.45 -9.25
N GLU A 277 32.25 9.58 -10.27
CA GLU A 277 31.07 9.31 -11.11
C GLU A 277 29.95 8.64 -10.31
N THR A 278 30.28 7.62 -9.52
CA THR A 278 29.34 6.91 -8.65
C THR A 278 28.74 7.85 -7.61
N LEU A 279 29.58 8.64 -6.94
CA LEU A 279 29.12 9.62 -5.95
C LEU A 279 28.17 10.67 -6.55
N ALA A 280 28.48 11.17 -7.77
CA ALA A 280 27.63 12.10 -8.47
C ALA A 280 26.25 11.50 -8.78
N VAL A 281 26.20 10.25 -9.26
CA VAL A 281 24.95 9.54 -9.57
C VAL A 281 24.16 9.21 -8.31
N MET A 282 24.81 8.80 -7.22
CA MET A 282 24.14 8.56 -5.94
C MET A 282 23.45 9.82 -5.41
N ASN A 283 24.18 10.94 -5.39
CA ASN A 283 23.65 12.24 -4.95
C ASN A 283 22.50 12.72 -5.85
N TRP A 284 22.64 12.55 -7.16
CA TRP A 284 21.61 12.92 -8.12
C TRP A 284 20.34 12.09 -7.93
N SER A 285 20.47 10.76 -7.82
CA SER A 285 19.34 9.84 -7.64
C SER A 285 18.58 10.07 -6.34
N GLN A 286 19.27 10.52 -5.28
CA GLN A 286 18.63 10.89 -4.00
C GLN A 286 18.00 12.30 -4.01
N SER A 287 18.41 13.17 -4.93
CA SER A 287 17.95 14.57 -4.98
C SER A 287 16.60 14.76 -5.69
N ILE A 288 16.17 13.78 -6.49
CA ILE A 288 14.96 13.80 -7.30
C ILE A 288 14.15 12.54 -6.96
N PRO A 289 12.81 12.63 -6.82
CA PRO A 289 11.98 11.46 -6.52
C PRO A 289 11.78 10.58 -7.76
N PHE A 290 12.85 9.97 -8.27
CA PHE A 290 12.79 9.02 -9.37
C PHE A 290 11.91 7.82 -9.03
N VAL A 291 11.09 7.41 -10.00
CA VAL A 291 10.09 6.33 -9.86
C VAL A 291 10.48 5.10 -10.67
N LEU A 292 10.95 5.31 -11.90
CA LEU A 292 11.33 4.26 -12.83
C LEU A 292 12.60 4.69 -13.58
N SER A 293 13.49 3.73 -13.79
CA SER A 293 14.69 3.95 -14.56
C SER A 293 15.18 2.72 -15.30
N ALA A 294 16.11 2.95 -16.21
CA ALA A 294 16.94 1.90 -16.73
C ALA A 294 18.36 2.40 -17.05
N ASN A 295 19.33 1.52 -16.85
CA ASN A 295 20.72 1.73 -17.23
C ASN A 295 21.04 0.88 -18.47
N LEU A 296 21.70 1.48 -19.47
CA LEU A 296 21.88 0.91 -20.80
C LEU A 296 23.31 0.38 -21.00
N HIS A 297 23.40 -0.88 -21.41
CA HIS A 297 24.62 -1.66 -21.55
C HIS A 297 24.78 -2.30 -22.94
N GLY A 298 25.94 -2.91 -23.16
CA GLY A 298 26.24 -3.70 -24.35
C GLY A 298 27.15 -4.89 -24.03
N GLY A 299 27.04 -5.94 -24.84
CA GLY A 299 27.74 -7.21 -24.63
C GLY A 299 26.80 -8.42 -24.62
N ALA A 300 25.50 -8.19 -24.39
CA ALA A 300 24.43 -9.18 -24.55
C ALA A 300 23.19 -8.53 -25.21
N LEU A 301 22.10 -9.29 -25.35
CA LEU A 301 20.80 -8.76 -25.77
C LEU A 301 19.70 -9.34 -24.87
N VAL A 302 19.39 -8.65 -23.77
CA VAL A 302 18.49 -9.09 -22.71
C VAL A 302 18.09 -7.91 -21.80
N ALA A 303 16.86 -7.92 -21.27
CA ALA A 303 16.45 -7.05 -20.17
C ALA A 303 16.73 -7.76 -18.84
N ASN A 304 17.73 -7.28 -18.12
CA ASN A 304 18.16 -7.78 -16.82
C ASN A 304 17.44 -7.04 -15.69
N TYR A 305 16.95 -7.79 -14.68
CA TYR A 305 16.19 -7.23 -13.56
C TYR A 305 16.68 -7.72 -12.19
N PRO A 306 16.42 -6.94 -11.11
CA PRO A 306 16.87 -7.26 -9.75
C PRO A 306 16.42 -8.63 -9.20
N TYR A 307 17.17 -9.20 -8.26
CA TYR A 307 18.48 -8.72 -7.80
C TYR A 307 19.64 -9.22 -8.67
N ASP A 308 20.70 -8.43 -8.74
CA ASP A 308 21.96 -8.75 -9.42
C ASP A 308 22.89 -9.63 -8.57
N ASN A 309 22.73 -9.58 -7.25
CA ASN A 309 23.53 -10.38 -6.31
C ASN A 309 22.66 -11.38 -5.53
N ASN A 310 23.27 -12.31 -4.80
CA ASN A 310 22.56 -13.21 -3.87
C ASN A 310 23.41 -13.54 -2.62
N PRO A 311 22.79 -14.01 -1.51
CA PRO A 311 23.51 -14.26 -0.25
C PRO A 311 24.63 -15.30 -0.36
N ASP A 312 24.52 -16.23 -1.32
CA ASP A 312 25.49 -17.30 -1.56
C ASP A 312 26.63 -16.87 -2.49
N MET A 313 26.57 -15.66 -3.04
CA MET A 313 27.47 -15.11 -4.08
C MET A 313 27.70 -16.09 -5.25
N LYS A 314 26.63 -16.79 -5.65
CA LYS A 314 26.71 -17.88 -6.65
C LYS A 314 25.82 -17.62 -7.87
N SER A 315 26.44 -17.61 -9.06
CA SER A 315 25.72 -17.46 -10.33
C SER A 315 24.84 -18.68 -10.65
N GLY A 316 23.81 -18.49 -11.48
CA GLY A 316 22.88 -19.55 -11.90
C GLY A 316 21.68 -19.76 -10.97
N LEU A 317 21.58 -18.98 -9.89
CA LEU A 317 20.48 -19.04 -8.93
C LEU A 317 19.72 -17.72 -8.91
N GLU A 318 18.39 -17.80 -9.02
CA GLU A 318 17.53 -16.63 -8.94
C GLU A 318 17.55 -16.02 -7.53
N ASN A 319 17.59 -14.69 -7.46
CA ASN A 319 17.32 -13.94 -6.25
C ASN A 319 16.21 -12.92 -6.49
N LEU A 320 15.00 -13.30 -6.09
CA LEU A 320 13.79 -12.54 -6.38
C LEU A 320 13.65 -11.38 -5.40
N SER A 321 13.42 -10.17 -5.93
CA SER A 321 13.09 -9.01 -5.11
C SER A 321 11.64 -9.09 -4.59
N PRO A 322 11.29 -8.33 -3.53
CA PRO A 322 9.90 -8.23 -3.07
C PRO A 322 8.92 -7.79 -4.16
N ASP A 323 9.37 -6.97 -5.12
CA ASP A 323 8.61 -6.49 -6.28
C ASP A 323 8.91 -7.27 -7.58
N ASN A 324 9.35 -8.53 -7.48
CA ASN A 324 9.72 -9.34 -8.65
C ASN A 324 8.65 -9.36 -9.76
N ALA A 325 7.37 -9.41 -9.40
CA ALA A 325 6.28 -9.40 -10.39
C ALA A 325 6.26 -8.11 -11.23
N VAL A 326 6.55 -6.96 -10.61
CA VAL A 326 6.65 -5.66 -11.29
C VAL A 326 7.88 -5.64 -12.18
N PHE A 327 9.03 -6.08 -11.67
CA PHE A 327 10.27 -6.12 -12.46
C PHE A 327 10.19 -7.03 -13.68
N VAL A 328 9.59 -8.22 -13.55
CA VAL A 328 9.36 -9.13 -14.68
C VAL A 328 8.45 -8.48 -15.71
N HIS A 329 7.35 -7.83 -15.28
CA HIS A 329 6.47 -7.07 -16.18
C HIS A 329 7.24 -5.96 -16.92
N LEU A 330 8.00 -5.14 -16.20
CA LEU A 330 8.80 -4.06 -16.78
C LEU A 330 9.85 -4.58 -17.79
N ALA A 331 10.49 -5.71 -17.48
CA ALA A 331 11.46 -6.34 -18.38
C ALA A 331 10.80 -6.85 -19.68
N HIS A 332 9.59 -7.45 -19.57
CA HIS A 332 8.81 -7.84 -20.73
C HIS A 332 8.38 -6.66 -21.59
N VAL A 333 7.93 -5.55 -20.98
CA VAL A 333 7.56 -4.32 -21.73
C VAL A 333 8.69 -3.90 -22.67
N TYR A 334 9.94 -3.90 -22.19
CA TYR A 334 11.07 -3.55 -23.05
C TYR A 334 11.40 -4.66 -24.08
N SER A 335 11.51 -5.91 -23.61
CA SER A 335 11.94 -7.05 -24.43
C SER A 335 10.98 -7.36 -25.58
N ASP A 336 9.68 -7.30 -25.32
CA ASP A 336 8.61 -7.61 -26.28
C ASP A 336 8.47 -6.50 -27.33
N ALA A 337 8.62 -5.24 -26.94
CA ALA A 337 8.64 -4.09 -27.85
C ALA A 337 9.93 -4.03 -28.69
N HIS A 338 11.03 -4.59 -28.19
CA HIS A 338 12.28 -4.67 -28.94
C HIS A 338 12.20 -5.73 -30.05
N ARG A 339 12.64 -5.39 -31.28
CA ARG A 339 12.42 -6.24 -32.47
C ARG A 339 13.01 -7.67 -32.38
N LYS A 340 14.03 -7.87 -31.56
CA LYS A 340 14.80 -9.14 -31.50
C LYS A 340 15.02 -9.69 -30.10
N MET A 341 14.75 -8.93 -29.04
CA MET A 341 15.19 -9.29 -27.68
C MET A 341 14.35 -10.46 -27.15
N HIS A 342 13.02 -10.36 -27.28
CA HIS A 342 12.06 -11.40 -26.93
C HIS A 342 12.32 -12.77 -27.59
N LEU A 343 13.06 -12.82 -28.70
CA LEU A 343 13.44 -14.08 -29.35
C LEU A 343 14.39 -14.93 -28.47
N GLY A 344 15.03 -14.32 -27.48
CA GLY A 344 15.89 -14.99 -26.51
C GLY A 344 17.17 -15.59 -27.09
N GLN A 345 17.58 -15.11 -28.26
CA GLN A 345 18.75 -15.58 -29.01
C GLN A 345 19.69 -14.40 -29.29
N PRO A 346 20.45 -13.95 -28.29
CA PRO A 346 21.19 -12.69 -28.35
C PRO A 346 22.27 -12.67 -29.45
N CYS A 347 23.21 -13.62 -29.46
CA CYS A 347 24.42 -13.53 -30.31
C CYS A 347 24.66 -14.82 -31.13
N LYS A 348 24.20 -14.91 -32.39
CA LYS A 348 24.25 -16.17 -33.17
C LYS A 348 25.66 -16.67 -33.55
N GLU A 349 26.64 -15.78 -33.70
CA GLU A 349 27.96 -16.15 -34.26
C GLU A 349 29.10 -16.14 -33.23
N HIS A 350 28.90 -15.50 -32.07
CA HIS A 350 29.94 -15.30 -31.04
C HIS A 350 29.40 -15.46 -29.61
N ALA A 351 28.17 -15.97 -29.41
CA ALA A 351 27.69 -16.28 -28.07
C ALA A 351 28.60 -17.32 -27.42
N ARG A 352 28.85 -17.18 -26.11
CA ARG A 352 29.19 -18.34 -25.29
C ARG A 352 28.03 -19.32 -25.50
N ALA A 353 28.33 -20.59 -25.75
CA ALA A 353 27.36 -21.58 -26.28
C ALA A 353 26.05 -21.75 -25.46
N ASP A 354 25.96 -21.12 -24.28
CA ASP A 354 24.91 -21.25 -23.28
C ASP A 354 24.09 -19.96 -23.03
N ASP A 355 24.38 -18.82 -23.67
CA ASP A 355 23.65 -17.56 -23.46
C ASP A 355 22.27 -17.58 -24.18
N ARG A 356 21.30 -18.23 -23.56
CA ARG A 356 19.88 -18.18 -23.94
C ARG A 356 19.08 -17.50 -22.83
N PHE A 357 18.34 -16.46 -23.20
CA PHE A 357 17.46 -15.73 -22.29
C PHE A 357 16.02 -15.92 -22.79
N PRO A 358 15.29 -16.94 -22.31
CA PRO A 358 13.89 -17.13 -22.71
C PRO A 358 13.12 -15.81 -22.57
N GLU A 359 12.35 -15.46 -23.61
CA GLU A 359 11.55 -14.22 -23.64
C GLU A 359 12.38 -12.92 -23.56
N GLY A 360 13.70 -13.02 -23.70
CA GLY A 360 14.61 -11.87 -23.71
C GLY A 360 14.77 -11.17 -22.36
N ILE A 361 14.44 -11.85 -21.25
CA ILE A 361 14.59 -11.31 -19.89
C ILE A 361 15.45 -12.23 -19.01
N THR A 362 16.05 -11.68 -17.96
CA THR A 362 16.74 -12.49 -16.94
C THR A 362 16.80 -11.80 -15.59
N ASN A 363 16.71 -12.58 -14.51
CA ASN A 363 17.15 -12.13 -13.19
C ASN A 363 18.69 -12.02 -13.18
N GLY A 364 19.24 -10.95 -12.60
CA GLY A 364 20.68 -10.70 -12.62
C GLY A 364 21.50 -11.79 -11.95
N ALA A 365 21.19 -12.14 -10.71
CA ALA A 365 21.91 -13.18 -9.98
C ALA A 365 21.84 -14.56 -10.67
N LYS A 366 20.73 -14.85 -11.37
CA LYS A 366 20.58 -16.05 -12.20
C LYS A 366 21.54 -16.05 -13.37
N TRP A 367 21.70 -14.93 -14.06
CA TRP A 367 22.62 -14.83 -15.18
C TRP A 367 24.07 -14.91 -14.69
N TYR A 368 24.49 -13.95 -13.88
CA TYR A 368 25.73 -14.00 -13.13
C TYR A 368 25.67 -13.03 -11.95
N VAL A 369 26.27 -13.43 -10.83
CA VAL A 369 26.28 -12.59 -9.64
C VAL A 369 27.15 -11.34 -9.85
N LEU A 370 26.58 -10.20 -9.50
CA LEU A 370 27.20 -8.89 -9.60
C LEU A 370 26.99 -8.14 -8.28
N SER A 371 28.08 -7.91 -7.53
CA SER A 371 28.05 -7.11 -6.31
C SER A 371 28.29 -5.63 -6.61
N GLY A 372 27.57 -4.75 -5.93
CA GLY A 372 27.78 -3.30 -6.00
C GLY A 372 27.33 -2.65 -7.30
N GLY A 373 26.26 -3.20 -7.88
CA GLY A 373 25.62 -2.67 -9.09
C GLY A 373 24.73 -1.46 -8.81
N MET A 374 24.58 -0.60 -9.82
CA MET A 374 23.72 0.57 -9.74
C MET A 374 22.23 0.20 -9.69
N GLN A 375 21.85 -0.88 -10.37
CA GLN A 375 20.47 -1.36 -10.47
C GLN A 375 19.88 -1.70 -9.10
N ASP A 376 20.55 -2.58 -8.36
CA ASP A 376 20.13 -2.97 -7.01
C ASP A 376 20.20 -1.80 -6.02
N TRP A 377 21.21 -0.93 -6.16
CA TRP A 377 21.36 0.24 -5.30
C TRP A 377 20.18 1.21 -5.41
N ASN A 378 19.69 1.49 -6.63
CA ASN A 378 18.52 2.34 -6.84
C ASN A 378 17.30 1.82 -6.08
N TYR A 379 17.00 0.52 -6.23
CA TYR A 379 15.85 -0.12 -5.58
C TYR A 379 15.97 -0.19 -4.06
N LEU A 380 17.20 -0.30 -3.52
CA LEU A 380 17.43 -0.42 -2.08
C LEU A 380 17.56 0.92 -1.36
N HIS A 381 18.04 1.95 -2.04
CA HIS A 381 18.39 3.25 -1.43
C HIS A 381 17.53 4.42 -1.91
N SER A 382 16.56 4.17 -2.80
CA SER A 382 15.59 5.17 -3.27
C SER A 382 14.22 4.52 -3.53
N ASN A 383 13.28 5.27 -4.11
CA ASN A 383 12.01 4.71 -4.59
C ASN A 383 12.10 4.16 -6.03
N ASP A 384 13.25 4.34 -6.68
CA ASP A 384 13.42 4.11 -8.11
C ASP A 384 13.58 2.62 -8.42
N MET A 385 12.82 2.14 -9.39
CA MET A 385 12.90 0.77 -9.87
C MET A 385 13.72 0.75 -11.17
N GLU A 386 14.97 0.30 -11.07
CA GLU A 386 15.89 0.28 -12.21
C GLU A 386 15.98 -1.09 -12.89
N LEU A 387 15.99 -1.11 -14.22
CA LEU A 387 16.42 -2.25 -15.03
C LEU A 387 17.80 -2.02 -15.66
N THR A 388 18.51 -3.11 -15.96
CA THR A 388 19.72 -3.09 -16.79
C THR A 388 19.36 -3.62 -18.18
N LEU A 389 19.52 -2.81 -19.22
CA LEU A 389 19.13 -3.17 -20.58
C LEU A 389 20.38 -3.40 -21.44
N GLU A 390 20.63 -4.66 -21.80
CA GLU A 390 21.71 -5.05 -22.70
C GLU A 390 21.21 -4.93 -24.15
N LEU A 391 21.75 -3.98 -24.90
CA LEU A 391 21.14 -3.53 -26.17
C LEU A 391 21.71 -4.22 -27.41
N GLY A 392 22.70 -5.07 -27.25
CA GLY A 392 23.32 -5.84 -28.32
C GLY A 392 24.71 -6.35 -27.98
N CYS A 393 25.10 -7.42 -28.67
CA CYS A 393 26.34 -8.14 -28.38
C CYS A 393 27.61 -7.37 -28.72
N PHE A 394 27.55 -6.51 -29.73
CA PHE A 394 28.67 -5.68 -30.14
C PHE A 394 28.73 -4.46 -29.22
N LYS A 395 29.72 -4.40 -28.34
CA LYS A 395 29.86 -3.30 -27.36
C LYS A 395 30.06 -1.93 -28.02
N PHE A 396 30.96 -1.85 -29.01
CA PHE A 396 31.23 -0.64 -29.78
C PHE A 396 31.08 -0.88 -31.29
N PRO A 397 29.83 -0.93 -31.82
CA PRO A 397 29.59 -1.25 -33.22
C PRO A 397 30.06 -0.12 -34.16
N PRO A 398 30.28 -0.42 -35.45
CA PRO A 398 30.44 0.59 -36.48
C PRO A 398 29.27 1.58 -36.53
N ALA A 399 29.53 2.85 -36.84
CA ALA A 399 28.49 3.89 -36.90
C ALA A 399 27.37 3.57 -37.92
N GLU A 400 27.68 2.80 -38.96
CA GLU A 400 26.72 2.35 -39.98
C GLU A 400 25.61 1.44 -39.42
N ASP A 401 25.81 0.84 -38.25
CA ASP A 401 24.82 -0.03 -37.60
C ASP A 401 23.87 0.75 -36.67
N LEU A 402 24.21 1.99 -36.27
CA LEU A 402 23.41 2.81 -35.36
C LEU A 402 21.94 3.01 -35.81
N PRO A 403 21.61 3.21 -37.11
CA PRO A 403 20.23 3.28 -37.54
C PRO A 403 19.43 2.01 -37.23
N THR A 404 20.06 0.83 -37.32
CA THR A 404 19.40 -0.44 -37.00
C THR A 404 19.16 -0.56 -35.50
N TYR A 405 20.14 -0.18 -34.67
CA TYR A 405 19.98 -0.14 -33.22
C TYR A 405 18.86 0.81 -32.80
N TRP A 406 18.78 2.00 -33.41
CA TRP A 406 17.70 2.95 -33.16
C TRP A 406 16.33 2.35 -33.50
N GLU A 407 16.19 1.79 -34.70
CA GLU A 407 14.94 1.17 -35.13
C GLU A 407 14.52 -0.03 -34.28
N ASP A 408 15.47 -0.81 -33.78
CA ASP A 408 15.22 -1.97 -32.93
C ASP A 408 14.76 -1.56 -31.52
N ASN A 409 15.20 -0.40 -31.02
CA ASN A 409 15.02 0.03 -29.61
C ASN A 409 14.04 1.21 -29.40
N ARG A 410 13.76 2.03 -30.42
CA ARG A 410 12.97 3.26 -30.27
C ARG A 410 11.62 3.02 -29.60
N GLU A 411 10.89 2.00 -30.04
CA GLU A 411 9.56 1.69 -29.48
C GLU A 411 9.68 1.20 -28.04
N ALA A 412 10.60 0.27 -27.76
CA ALA A 412 10.88 -0.22 -26.41
C ALA A 412 11.28 0.90 -25.43
N LEU A 413 12.11 1.85 -25.88
CA LEU A 413 12.49 3.01 -25.06
C LEU A 413 11.28 3.87 -24.67
N LEU A 414 10.34 4.09 -25.60
CA LEU A 414 9.14 4.89 -25.37
C LEU A 414 8.11 4.15 -24.51
N GLU A 415 7.82 2.88 -24.79
CA GLU A 415 6.89 2.07 -24.00
C GLU A 415 7.35 1.95 -22.55
N PHE A 416 8.66 1.77 -22.32
CA PHE A 416 9.22 1.71 -20.97
C PHE A 416 9.10 3.03 -20.21
N ILE A 417 9.25 4.18 -20.87
CA ILE A 417 8.98 5.50 -20.23
C ILE A 417 7.51 5.59 -19.79
N GLU A 418 6.58 5.09 -20.61
CA GLU A 418 5.14 5.15 -20.33
C GLU A 418 4.72 4.31 -19.11
N GLU A 419 5.49 3.28 -18.74
CA GLU A 419 5.23 2.47 -17.54
C GLU A 419 5.30 3.25 -16.23
N VAL A 420 6.03 4.38 -16.19
CA VAL A 420 6.11 5.23 -14.99
C VAL A 420 4.74 5.78 -14.56
N HIS A 421 3.76 5.76 -15.46
CA HIS A 421 2.38 6.20 -15.21
C HIS A 421 1.43 5.10 -14.78
N LYS A 422 1.83 3.83 -14.85
CA LYS A 422 0.97 2.71 -14.48
C LYS A 422 1.04 2.46 -12.97
N SER A 423 -0.05 1.92 -12.40
CA SER A 423 -0.23 1.60 -10.98
C SER A 423 -0.80 2.72 -10.10
N VAL A 424 -0.23 3.04 -8.93
CA VAL A 424 -0.85 3.84 -7.88
C VAL A 424 -0.02 5.07 -7.62
N HIS A 425 -0.67 6.23 -7.55
CA HIS A 425 -0.02 7.49 -7.24
C HIS A 425 -0.98 8.37 -6.43
N GLY A 426 -0.45 9.37 -5.75
CA GLY A 426 -1.26 10.34 -5.06
C GLY A 426 -0.46 11.06 -4.01
N PHE A 427 -1.14 11.59 -3.00
CA PHE A 427 -0.56 12.51 -2.02
C PHE A 427 -0.89 12.11 -0.60
N VAL A 428 0.06 12.35 0.31
CA VAL A 428 -0.12 12.22 1.75
C VAL A 428 -0.26 13.61 2.36
N HIS A 429 -1.40 13.86 2.99
CA HIS A 429 -1.72 15.10 3.67
C HIS A 429 -2.01 14.86 5.14
N SER A 430 -1.90 15.90 5.95
CA SER A 430 -2.49 15.93 7.29
C SER A 430 -3.97 16.27 7.20
N HIS A 431 -4.74 15.94 8.24
CA HIS A 431 -6.16 16.31 8.35
C HIS A 431 -6.44 17.82 8.29
N ILE A 432 -5.43 18.68 8.52
CA ILE A 432 -5.51 20.14 8.33
C ILE A 432 -5.06 20.61 6.94
N GLY A 433 -4.76 19.69 6.03
CA GLY A 433 -4.43 19.97 4.63
C GLY A 433 -2.95 20.26 4.35
N HIS A 434 -2.05 20.11 5.34
CA HIS A 434 -0.61 20.24 5.07
C HIS A 434 -0.06 18.99 4.40
N VAL A 435 0.83 19.16 3.43
CA VAL A 435 1.53 18.03 2.80
C VAL A 435 2.45 17.34 3.81
N ILE A 436 2.54 16.01 3.74
CA ILE A 436 3.41 15.21 4.60
C ILE A 436 4.50 14.57 3.74
N ALA A 437 5.69 15.17 3.80
CA ALA A 437 6.88 14.63 3.15
C ALA A 437 7.44 13.43 3.91
N ASN A 438 8.11 12.52 3.18
CA ASN A 438 8.80 11.36 3.74
C ASN A 438 7.87 10.49 4.62
N ALA A 439 6.60 10.38 4.24
CA ALA A 439 5.67 9.38 4.76
C ALA A 439 5.98 8.04 4.11
N THR A 440 5.85 6.95 4.87
CA THR A 440 6.09 5.60 4.39
C THR A 440 4.80 5.07 3.76
N ILE A 441 4.88 4.56 2.53
CA ILE A 441 3.80 3.82 1.87
C ILE A 441 4.21 2.35 1.83
N SER A 442 3.42 1.49 2.47
CA SER A 442 3.63 0.05 2.49
C SER A 442 2.45 -0.68 1.84
N VAL A 443 2.74 -1.82 1.22
CA VAL A 443 1.74 -2.66 0.57
C VAL A 443 1.71 -4.01 1.27
N SER A 444 0.53 -4.45 1.72
CA SER A 444 0.39 -5.73 2.40
C SER A 444 0.87 -6.88 1.51
N GLY A 445 1.75 -7.73 2.03
CA GLY A 445 2.36 -8.85 1.30
C GLY A 445 3.66 -8.52 0.55
N ILE A 446 3.97 -7.23 0.32
CA ILE A 446 5.21 -6.81 -0.36
C ILE A 446 6.17 -6.20 0.66
N ARG A 447 7.31 -6.87 0.88
CA ARG A 447 8.34 -6.45 1.85
C ARG A 447 9.29 -5.40 1.28
N HIS A 448 8.75 -4.37 0.66
CA HIS A 448 9.47 -3.18 0.21
C HIS A 448 8.53 -1.98 0.33
N THR A 449 9.04 -0.87 0.86
CA THR A 449 8.27 0.34 1.14
C THR A 449 8.88 1.52 0.39
N ILE A 450 8.02 2.46 0.00
CA ILE A 450 8.45 3.71 -0.66
C ILE A 450 8.17 4.88 0.27
N ARG A 451 8.72 6.05 -0.07
CA ARG A 451 8.54 7.30 0.67
C ARG A 451 7.87 8.37 -0.18
N SER A 452 6.98 9.16 0.41
CA SER A 452 6.48 10.37 -0.26
C SER A 452 7.58 11.41 -0.43
N ALA A 453 7.54 12.13 -1.55
CA ALA A 453 8.44 13.20 -1.89
C ALA A 453 8.15 14.47 -1.06
N LYS A 454 8.89 15.55 -1.34
CA LYS A 454 8.85 16.81 -0.57
C LYS A 454 7.45 17.45 -0.54
N ASP A 455 6.69 17.30 -1.61
CA ASP A 455 5.34 17.85 -1.74
C ASP A 455 4.25 16.84 -1.31
N GLY A 456 4.65 15.74 -0.66
CA GLY A 456 3.76 14.70 -0.13
C GLY A 456 3.26 13.71 -1.17
N ASP A 457 3.61 13.89 -2.44
CA ASP A 457 3.30 12.98 -3.52
C ASP A 457 4.13 11.71 -3.52
N TYR A 458 3.57 10.64 -4.06
CA TYR A 458 4.22 9.33 -4.15
C TYR A 458 3.74 8.57 -5.38
N TRP A 459 4.55 7.60 -5.83
CA TRP A 459 4.22 6.65 -6.90
C TRP A 459 4.64 5.26 -6.48
N ARG A 460 3.72 4.30 -6.56
CA ARG A 460 3.94 2.90 -6.21
C ARG A 460 3.61 2.02 -7.41
N LEU A 461 4.63 1.57 -8.13
CA LEU A 461 4.48 0.61 -9.22
C LEU A 461 4.05 -0.75 -8.64
N LEU A 462 2.98 -1.33 -9.21
CA LEU A 462 2.36 -2.59 -8.85
C LEU A 462 1.77 -3.20 -10.13
N THR A 463 1.71 -4.52 -10.16
CA THR A 463 0.97 -5.24 -11.20
C THR A 463 -0.54 -5.13 -10.96
N PRO A 464 -1.38 -5.47 -11.96
CA PRO A 464 -2.83 -5.50 -11.78
C PRO A 464 -3.25 -6.47 -10.67
N GLY A 465 -4.09 -6.00 -9.74
CA GLY A 465 -4.49 -6.78 -8.57
C GLY A 465 -5.13 -5.93 -7.47
N THR A 466 -5.65 -6.58 -6.43
CA THR A 466 -6.22 -5.92 -5.25
C THR A 466 -5.20 -5.89 -4.12
N TYR A 467 -4.96 -4.71 -3.54
CA TYR A 467 -3.94 -4.48 -2.54
C TYR A 467 -4.51 -3.68 -1.36
N ASN A 468 -4.00 -3.97 -0.16
CA ASN A 468 -4.17 -3.11 1.00
C ASN A 468 -2.91 -2.24 1.13
N ILE A 469 -3.05 -0.94 0.97
CA ILE A 469 -1.95 0.03 1.00
C ILE A 469 -2.08 0.87 2.28
N THR A 470 -1.00 0.95 3.04
CA THR A 470 -0.93 1.72 4.29
C THR A 470 0.00 2.90 4.13
N ALA A 471 -0.47 4.10 4.48
CA ALA A 471 0.38 5.27 4.68
C ALA A 471 0.66 5.47 6.17
N SER A 472 1.93 5.68 6.53
CA SER A 472 2.33 5.93 7.92
C SER A 472 3.42 7.00 8.02
N LYS A 473 3.41 7.74 9.14
CA LYS A 473 4.42 8.74 9.48
C LYS A 473 4.54 8.78 11.00
N ALA A 474 5.75 8.96 11.52
CA ALA A 474 5.94 9.17 12.95
C ALA A 474 5.07 10.33 13.46
N ASN A 475 4.43 10.13 14.62
CA ASN A 475 3.47 11.06 15.24
C ASN A 475 2.15 11.24 14.47
N TYR A 476 1.81 10.33 13.56
CA TYR A 476 0.52 10.29 12.87
C TYR A 476 -0.08 8.89 12.95
N GLU A 477 -1.40 8.81 13.08
CA GLU A 477 -2.14 7.55 12.94
C GLU A 477 -1.99 7.02 11.49
N SER A 478 -1.62 5.75 11.34
CA SER A 478 -1.51 5.12 10.04
C SER A 478 -2.89 4.82 9.45
N VAL A 479 -3.06 5.07 8.14
CA VAL A 479 -4.30 4.80 7.42
C VAL A 479 -4.06 3.71 6.39
N THR A 480 -4.97 2.73 6.33
CA THR A 480 -4.91 1.63 5.35
C THR A 480 -6.14 1.65 4.47
N GLU A 481 -5.92 1.65 3.15
CA GLU A 481 -6.96 1.66 2.13
C GLU A 481 -6.82 0.43 1.23
N GLN A 482 -7.95 -0.19 0.87
CA GLN A 482 -7.98 -1.27 -0.11
C GLN A 482 -8.27 -0.71 -1.50
N ILE A 483 -7.41 -1.01 -2.46
CA ILE A 483 -7.54 -0.55 -3.85
C ILE A 483 -7.38 -1.71 -4.83
N THR A 484 -7.93 -1.55 -6.04
CA THR A 484 -7.73 -2.49 -7.14
C THR A 484 -7.05 -1.78 -8.30
N VAL A 485 -5.83 -2.22 -8.62
CA VAL A 485 -5.05 -1.74 -9.76
C VAL A 485 -5.60 -2.39 -11.04
N PRO A 486 -6.06 -1.60 -12.03
CA PRO A 486 -6.58 -2.13 -13.29
C PRO A 486 -5.46 -2.67 -14.19
N VAL A 487 -5.82 -3.48 -15.19
CA VAL A 487 -4.87 -3.97 -16.22
C VAL A 487 -4.24 -2.82 -17.00
N ASN A 488 -5.04 -1.78 -17.30
CA ASN A 488 -4.60 -0.59 -18.01
C ASN A 488 -4.94 0.65 -17.18
N GLY A 489 -3.97 1.58 -17.09
CA GLY A 489 -4.13 2.87 -16.42
C GLY A 489 -3.53 2.91 -15.02
N SER A 490 -4.00 3.85 -14.22
CA SER A 490 -3.55 4.07 -12.85
C SER A 490 -4.68 4.44 -11.90
N VAL A 491 -4.42 4.27 -10.61
CA VAL A 491 -5.31 4.60 -9.51
C VAL A 491 -4.71 5.79 -8.77
N SER A 492 -5.50 6.86 -8.63
CA SER A 492 -5.17 7.95 -7.73
C SER A 492 -5.65 7.61 -6.33
N LEU A 493 -4.73 7.57 -5.36
CA LEU A 493 -5.02 7.27 -3.95
C LEU A 493 -4.36 8.34 -3.08
N ASN A 494 -5.17 9.13 -2.39
CA ASN A 494 -4.69 10.12 -1.44
C ASN A 494 -4.89 9.62 -0.02
N PHE A 495 -3.91 9.87 0.84
CA PHE A 495 -3.99 9.57 2.26
C PHE A 495 -4.10 10.86 3.06
N THR A 496 -4.98 10.87 4.05
CA THR A 496 -5.09 11.95 5.03
C THR A 496 -4.79 11.39 6.40
N LEU A 497 -3.63 11.76 6.96
CA LEU A 497 -3.17 11.29 8.26
C LEU A 497 -3.54 12.29 9.35
N MET A 498 -3.98 11.77 10.49
CA MET A 498 -4.27 12.55 11.68
C MET A 498 -3.09 12.45 12.65
N PRO A 499 -2.64 13.56 13.28
CA PRO A 499 -1.67 13.50 14.37
C PRO A 499 -2.08 12.50 15.43
N ASP A 500 -1.09 11.75 15.90
CA ASP A 500 -1.25 10.69 16.89
C ASP A 500 -1.20 11.28 18.31
N ASP A 501 -2.20 12.09 18.65
CA ASP A 501 -2.33 12.69 19.98
C ASP A 501 -3.78 12.69 20.49
N PRO A 502 -3.99 12.78 21.82
CA PRO A 502 -5.34 12.72 22.40
C PRO A 502 -6.29 13.81 21.91
N GLN A 503 -5.78 14.99 21.54
CA GLN A 503 -6.60 16.12 21.12
C GLN A 503 -7.25 15.87 19.75
N HIS A 504 -6.44 15.47 18.77
CA HIS A 504 -6.94 15.13 17.44
C HIS A 504 -7.77 13.84 17.48
N TRP A 505 -7.33 12.84 18.24
CA TRP A 505 -8.08 11.61 18.46
C TRP A 505 -9.50 11.88 19.02
N SER A 506 -9.62 12.76 20.02
CA SER A 506 -10.92 13.09 20.61
C SER A 506 -11.88 13.70 19.59
N SER A 507 -11.36 14.43 18.59
CA SER A 507 -12.19 15.01 17.54
C SER A 507 -12.86 13.98 16.66
N ALA A 508 -12.25 12.81 16.47
CA ALA A 508 -12.77 11.73 15.64
C ALA A 508 -13.54 10.67 16.45
N TYR A 509 -13.08 10.34 17.65
CA TYR A 509 -13.54 9.15 18.38
C TYR A 509 -14.20 9.45 19.74
N ASP A 510 -14.03 10.66 20.28
CA ASP A 510 -14.61 11.09 21.57
C ASP A 510 -15.44 12.38 21.43
N PHE A 511 -15.95 12.65 20.22
CA PHE A 511 -16.90 13.72 19.93
C PHE A 511 -16.48 15.13 20.41
N ARG A 512 -15.17 15.39 20.45
CA ARG A 512 -14.58 16.65 20.95
C ARG A 512 -14.96 16.99 22.38
N VAL A 513 -15.12 15.99 23.25
CA VAL A 513 -15.26 16.23 24.70
C VAL A 513 -13.90 16.66 25.26
N LEU A 514 -13.58 17.95 25.15
CA LEU A 514 -12.27 18.50 25.51
C LEU A 514 -11.92 18.34 26.99
N ASP A 515 -12.91 18.27 27.87
CA ASP A 515 -12.68 18.04 29.30
C ASP A 515 -12.06 16.68 29.61
N ASN A 516 -12.18 15.71 28.69
CA ASN A 516 -11.56 14.39 28.82
C ASN A 516 -10.07 14.39 28.48
N ILE A 517 -9.55 15.43 27.83
CA ILE A 517 -8.22 15.43 27.19
C ILE A 517 -7.35 16.66 27.48
N ILE A 518 -7.93 17.83 27.74
CA ILE A 518 -7.17 19.07 27.97
C ILE A 518 -7.09 19.41 29.46
N ASN A 519 -8.20 19.26 30.18
CA ASN A 519 -8.33 19.63 31.59
C ASN A 519 -8.20 18.40 32.51
N THR A 520 -7.33 17.47 32.15
CA THR A 520 -7.13 16.22 32.89
C THR A 520 -6.54 16.49 34.27
N ARG A 521 -7.15 15.92 35.31
CA ARG A 521 -6.73 16.03 36.72
C ARG A 521 -7.39 14.92 37.53
N TYR A 522 -6.94 14.72 38.77
CA TYR A 522 -7.68 13.91 39.74
C TYR A 522 -8.72 14.78 40.47
N HIS A 523 -10.00 14.45 40.30
CA HIS A 523 -11.11 15.16 40.90
C HIS A 523 -11.31 14.75 42.35
N SER A 524 -11.62 15.70 43.23
CA SER A 524 -12.06 15.34 44.58
C SER A 524 -13.44 14.68 44.54
N PRO A 525 -13.86 13.95 45.60
CA PRO A 525 -15.19 13.36 45.64
C PRO A 525 -16.32 14.37 45.41
N LEU A 526 -16.16 15.59 45.92
CA LEU A 526 -17.14 16.67 45.72
C LEU A 526 -17.14 17.19 44.28
N ASP A 527 -15.97 17.30 43.65
CA ASP A 527 -15.89 17.73 42.25
C ASP A 527 -16.61 16.72 41.34
N ILE A 528 -16.41 15.42 41.57
CA ILE A 528 -17.09 14.37 40.79
C ILE A 528 -18.61 14.49 40.90
N TYR A 529 -19.13 14.66 42.11
CA TYR A 529 -20.58 14.81 42.28
C TYR A 529 -21.11 16.06 41.61
N ALA A 530 -20.36 17.17 41.64
CA ALA A 530 -20.73 18.38 40.90
C ALA A 530 -20.77 18.12 39.39
N GLU A 531 -19.77 17.43 38.83
CA GLU A 531 -19.71 17.09 37.42
C GLU A 531 -20.84 16.15 36.98
N LEU A 532 -21.19 15.16 37.82
CA LEU A 532 -22.32 14.27 37.53
C LEU A 532 -23.68 14.99 37.60
N ALA A 533 -23.86 15.91 38.55
CA ALA A 533 -25.07 16.75 38.61
C ALA A 533 -25.15 17.70 37.39
N GLU A 534 -24.04 18.23 36.93
CA GLU A 534 -23.99 19.04 35.71
C GLU A 534 -24.35 18.23 34.45
N LEU A 535 -24.02 16.93 34.41
CA LEU A 535 -24.45 16.05 33.31
C LEU A 535 -25.97 15.88 33.28
N GLU A 536 -26.64 15.75 34.43
CA GLU A 536 -28.11 15.76 34.51
C GLU A 536 -28.68 17.09 34.02
N ASN A 537 -28.15 18.22 34.50
CA ASN A 537 -28.58 19.56 34.09
C ASN A 537 -28.45 19.76 32.57
N LYS A 538 -27.36 19.25 31.98
CA LYS A 538 -27.07 19.39 30.55
C LYS A 538 -27.87 18.41 29.68
N TYR A 539 -28.17 17.22 30.20
CA TYR A 539 -28.80 16.13 29.45
C TYR A 539 -30.03 15.52 30.16
N PRO A 540 -31.03 16.32 30.56
CA PRO A 540 -32.11 15.87 31.45
C PRO A 540 -33.03 14.79 30.85
N GLY A 541 -33.01 14.61 29.52
CA GLY A 541 -33.79 13.57 28.84
C GLY A 541 -33.21 12.16 28.98
N ILE A 542 -31.94 12.04 29.36
CA ILE A 542 -31.24 10.75 29.47
C ILE A 542 -30.50 10.55 30.78
N ALA A 543 -30.24 11.61 31.53
CA ALA A 543 -29.44 11.59 32.74
C ALA A 543 -30.31 11.85 33.98
N GLU A 544 -30.08 11.07 35.04
CA GLU A 544 -30.74 11.20 36.35
C GLU A 544 -29.65 11.07 37.43
N PHE A 545 -29.36 12.15 38.16
CA PHE A 545 -28.37 12.14 39.24
C PHE A 545 -29.05 11.94 40.59
N ARG A 546 -28.70 10.84 41.27
CA ARG A 546 -29.35 10.43 42.52
C ARG A 546 -28.43 10.67 43.71
N ALA A 547 -28.82 11.64 44.55
CA ALA A 547 -28.08 12.02 45.75
C ALA A 547 -29.05 12.33 46.90
N GLY A 548 -29.15 11.42 47.87
CA GLY A 548 -29.94 11.63 49.08
C GLY A 548 -31.45 11.34 49.00
N ASP A 549 -31.97 10.91 47.84
CA ASP A 549 -33.40 10.60 47.65
C ASP A 549 -33.90 9.35 48.41
N SER A 550 -32.96 8.57 48.95
CA SER A 550 -33.23 7.40 49.77
C SER A 550 -32.11 7.20 50.79
N MET A 551 -32.35 6.36 51.81
CA MET A 551 -31.31 5.97 52.78
C MET A 551 -30.07 5.32 52.11
N LYS A 552 -30.19 4.90 50.85
CA LYS A 552 -29.15 4.26 50.02
C LYS A 552 -28.32 5.30 49.26
N THR A 553 -29.01 6.21 48.57
CA THR A 553 -28.40 7.33 47.83
C THR A 553 -27.91 8.45 48.76
N ALA A 554 -28.20 8.38 50.06
CA ALA A 554 -27.60 9.23 51.08
C ALA A 554 -26.11 8.91 51.35
N THR A 555 -25.63 7.73 50.93
CA THR A 555 -24.22 7.31 51.14
C THR A 555 -23.47 7.08 49.83
N LEU A 556 -24.13 6.53 48.80
CA LEU A 556 -23.55 6.30 47.48
C LEU A 556 -24.34 7.10 46.45
N HIS A 557 -23.71 8.09 45.81
CA HIS A 557 -24.34 8.84 44.73
C HIS A 557 -24.12 8.11 43.41
N GLU A 558 -25.10 8.16 42.51
CA GLU A 558 -25.01 7.54 41.19
C GLU A 558 -25.56 8.48 40.11
N LEU A 559 -24.97 8.42 38.91
CA LEU A 559 -25.56 8.97 37.70
C LEU A 559 -26.13 7.83 36.87
N LYS A 560 -27.44 7.86 36.62
CA LYS A 560 -28.08 6.93 35.69
C LYS A 560 -28.16 7.55 34.31
N LEU A 561 -27.73 6.81 33.30
CA LEU A 561 -27.91 7.16 31.90
C LEU A 561 -28.80 6.12 31.20
N THR A 562 -29.92 6.54 30.61
CA THR A 562 -30.79 5.69 29.81
C THR A 562 -31.67 6.51 28.85
N ASP A 563 -32.17 5.89 27.79
CA ASP A 563 -33.14 6.54 26.90
C ASP A 563 -34.50 6.70 27.59
N ASP A 564 -35.16 7.85 27.44
CA ASP A 564 -36.44 8.15 28.08
C ASP A 564 -36.37 8.04 29.63
N SER A 565 -35.53 8.90 30.24
CA SER A 565 -35.38 8.97 31.69
C SER A 565 -36.73 9.16 32.39
N GLY A 566 -37.05 8.28 33.34
CA GLY A 566 -38.33 8.25 34.05
C GLY A 566 -39.39 7.29 33.49
N ALA A 567 -39.14 6.66 32.33
CA ALA A 567 -39.98 5.57 31.82
C ALA A 567 -39.70 4.22 32.52
N PRO A 568 -40.60 3.22 32.42
CA PRO A 568 -40.35 1.89 32.99
C PRO A 568 -39.10 1.21 32.39
N GLU A 569 -38.12 0.90 33.24
CA GLU A 569 -36.83 0.31 32.84
C GLU A 569 -36.81 -1.23 32.88
N GLU A 570 -37.94 -1.86 33.19
CA GLU A 570 -38.03 -3.30 33.49
C GLU A 570 -37.60 -4.22 32.31
N THR A 571 -37.61 -3.70 31.07
CA THR A 571 -37.12 -4.41 29.87
C THR A 571 -35.65 -4.20 29.56
N LYS A 572 -34.98 -3.25 30.21
CA LYS A 572 -33.60 -2.86 29.92
C LYS A 572 -32.61 -3.64 30.78
N PHE A 573 -31.39 -3.79 30.29
CA PHE A 573 -30.28 -4.32 31.07
C PHE A 573 -29.74 -3.24 32.02
N HIS A 574 -29.55 -3.57 33.30
CA HIS A 574 -28.95 -2.68 34.30
C HIS A 574 -27.47 -3.03 34.44
N ILE A 575 -26.60 -2.12 33.97
CA ILE A 575 -25.14 -2.31 34.00
C ILE A 575 -24.56 -1.27 34.95
N ALA A 576 -23.93 -1.73 36.03
CA ALA A 576 -23.21 -0.86 36.95
C ALA A 576 -21.78 -0.66 36.48
N LEU A 577 -21.37 0.59 36.37
CA LEU A 577 -20.00 1.03 36.11
C LEU A 577 -19.49 1.64 37.41
N ILE A 578 -18.50 0.99 37.99
CA ILE A 578 -17.93 1.38 39.27
C ILE A 578 -16.43 1.63 39.12
N SER A 579 -15.87 2.31 40.10
CA SER A 579 -14.43 2.54 40.18
C SER A 579 -14.04 2.68 41.64
N ASN A 580 -12.72 2.69 41.92
CA ASN A 580 -12.20 3.04 43.24
C ASN A 580 -12.75 2.09 44.33
N LEU A 581 -12.76 0.77 44.08
CA LEU A 581 -12.95 -0.23 45.14
C LEU A 581 -11.82 -0.15 46.18
N TYR A 582 -10.65 0.31 45.73
CA TYR A 582 -9.47 0.52 46.53
C TYR A 582 -9.06 1.99 46.39
N GLY A 583 -9.09 2.75 47.49
CA GLY A 583 -8.68 4.17 47.54
C GLY A 583 -7.28 4.45 46.98
N SER A 584 -6.42 3.44 46.94
CA SER A 584 -5.09 3.46 46.34
C SER A 584 -5.09 3.35 44.80
N GLN A 585 -6.25 3.22 44.14
CA GLN A 585 -6.40 3.06 42.68
C GLN A 585 -7.37 4.11 42.07
N PRO A 586 -6.99 5.40 42.08
CA PRO A 586 -7.93 6.48 41.76
C PRO A 586 -8.22 6.67 40.27
N LEU A 587 -7.36 6.18 39.37
CA LEU A 587 -7.48 6.42 37.93
C LEU A 587 -8.84 5.99 37.34
N GLY A 588 -9.40 4.88 37.82
CA GLY A 588 -10.68 4.38 37.35
C GLY A 588 -11.83 5.39 37.49
N GLN A 589 -11.75 6.27 38.50
CA GLN A 589 -12.75 7.27 38.77
C GLN A 589 -12.76 8.40 37.73
N GLU A 590 -11.59 8.76 37.20
CA GLU A 590 -11.47 9.74 36.11
C GLU A 590 -11.99 9.16 34.79
N ILE A 591 -11.67 7.90 34.51
CA ILE A 591 -12.17 7.19 33.33
C ILE A 591 -13.69 7.00 33.39
N LEU A 592 -14.24 6.75 34.58
CA LEU A 592 -15.68 6.67 34.80
C LEU A 592 -16.39 7.98 34.41
N LEU A 593 -15.86 9.13 34.85
CA LEU A 593 -16.40 10.45 34.52
C LEU A 593 -16.26 10.77 33.03
N ASN A 594 -15.08 10.51 32.44
CA ASN A 594 -14.85 10.71 31.02
C ASN A 594 -15.84 9.90 30.17
N PHE A 595 -16.12 8.68 30.58
CA PHE A 595 -17.06 7.81 29.90
C PHE A 595 -18.52 8.28 30.02
N ALA A 596 -18.94 8.79 31.18
CA ALA A 596 -20.26 9.41 31.35
C ALA A 596 -20.44 10.61 30.40
N ARG A 597 -19.41 11.49 30.29
CA ARG A 597 -19.41 12.62 29.35
C ARG A 597 -19.47 12.16 27.89
N HIS A 598 -18.72 11.12 27.54
CA HIS A 598 -18.71 10.50 26.21
C HIS A 598 -20.09 10.00 25.80
N ILE A 599 -20.69 9.11 26.60
CA ILE A 599 -22.01 8.52 26.30
C ILE A 599 -23.08 9.62 26.15
N SER A 600 -23.10 10.58 27.07
CA SER A 600 -24.12 11.64 27.07
C SER A 600 -24.01 12.55 25.84
N THR A 601 -22.77 12.90 25.47
CA THR A 601 -22.49 13.73 24.28
C THR A 601 -22.84 12.98 23.00
N ALA A 602 -22.38 11.74 22.86
CA ALA A 602 -22.62 10.88 21.70
C ALA A 602 -24.11 10.64 21.43
N TYR A 603 -24.88 10.35 22.50
CA TYR A 603 -26.32 10.16 22.39
C TYR A 603 -27.00 11.43 21.86
N THR A 604 -26.63 12.59 22.40
CA THR A 604 -27.24 13.89 22.08
C THR A 604 -27.00 14.30 20.63
N ILE A 605 -25.79 14.06 20.08
CA ILE A 605 -25.49 14.33 18.67
C ILE A 605 -26.11 13.30 17.72
N GLY A 606 -26.68 12.21 18.24
CA GLY A 606 -27.44 11.25 17.46
C GLY A 606 -26.65 10.03 17.00
N GLU A 607 -25.54 9.69 17.63
CA GLU A 607 -24.74 8.51 17.25
C GLU A 607 -25.55 7.21 17.35
N PRO A 608 -25.72 6.46 16.24
CA PRO A 608 -26.61 5.30 16.22
C PRO A 608 -26.26 4.22 17.26
N ARG A 609 -24.97 4.00 17.51
CA ARG A 609 -24.51 2.97 18.47
C ARG A 609 -24.88 3.33 19.89
N HIS A 610 -24.62 4.56 20.31
CA HIS A 610 -24.90 5.07 21.66
C HIS A 610 -26.40 5.20 21.92
N LYS A 611 -27.18 5.61 20.91
CA LYS A 611 -28.65 5.58 20.99
C LYS A 611 -29.19 4.19 21.23
N LYS A 612 -28.75 3.21 20.43
CA LYS A 612 -29.16 1.81 20.60
C LYS A 612 -28.76 1.25 21.96
N LEU A 613 -27.58 1.65 22.46
CA LEU A 613 -27.12 1.26 23.79
C LEU A 613 -28.07 1.74 24.90
N LEU A 614 -28.39 3.04 24.95
CA LEU A 614 -29.27 3.59 26.00
C LEU A 614 -30.75 3.19 25.85
N GLN A 615 -31.16 2.78 24.64
CA GLN A 615 -32.47 2.15 24.41
C GLN A 615 -32.58 0.78 25.08
N ASN A 616 -31.48 0.02 25.08
CA ASN A 616 -31.46 -1.36 25.58
C ASN A 616 -30.98 -1.47 27.03
N ALA A 617 -30.28 -0.47 27.55
CA ALA A 617 -29.63 -0.52 28.86
C ALA A 617 -29.84 0.75 29.69
N VAL A 618 -29.73 0.57 31.01
CA VAL A 618 -29.55 1.59 32.01
C VAL A 618 -28.12 1.47 32.51
N LEU A 619 -27.32 2.50 32.30
CA LEU A 619 -25.93 2.56 32.77
C LEU A 619 -25.90 3.33 34.09
N HIS A 620 -25.40 2.69 35.14
CA HIS A 620 -25.29 3.28 36.48
C HIS A 620 -23.83 3.61 36.77
N PHE A 621 -23.47 4.89 36.78
CA PHE A 621 -22.12 5.36 37.07
C PHE A 621 -22.01 5.66 38.56
N ILE A 622 -21.27 4.83 39.30
CA ILE A 622 -21.16 4.89 40.76
C ILE A 622 -19.69 5.18 41.14
N PRO A 623 -19.32 6.45 41.36
CA PRO A 623 -17.97 6.83 41.78
C PRO A 623 -17.78 6.73 43.31
N ASN A 624 -16.58 7.07 43.79
CA ASN A 624 -16.30 7.36 45.20
C ASN A 624 -16.66 6.25 46.20
N LEU A 625 -16.52 4.97 45.81
CA LEU A 625 -16.81 3.85 46.72
C LEU A 625 -15.88 3.85 47.94
N ASP A 626 -14.60 4.18 47.74
CA ASP A 626 -13.64 4.35 48.81
C ASP A 626 -13.32 5.84 49.11
N PRO A 627 -13.84 6.42 50.22
CA PRO A 627 -13.54 7.79 50.63
C PRO A 627 -12.09 7.98 51.12
N LEU A 628 -11.32 6.91 51.35
CA LEU A 628 -9.90 7.03 51.71
C LEU A 628 -9.10 7.68 50.59
N PHE A 629 -9.56 7.59 49.34
CA PHE A 629 -8.99 8.34 48.22
C PHE A 629 -8.89 9.85 48.51
N GLY A 630 -9.88 10.45 49.19
CA GLY A 630 -9.83 11.87 49.55
C GLY A 630 -8.66 12.25 50.46
N LYS A 631 -8.09 11.29 51.20
CA LYS A 631 -6.85 11.49 51.97
C LYS A 631 -5.62 11.43 51.07
N MET A 632 -5.60 10.49 50.12
CA MET A 632 -4.54 10.35 49.13
C MET A 632 -4.42 11.60 48.25
N LEU A 633 -5.54 12.11 47.76
CA LEU A 633 -5.55 13.31 46.91
C LEU A 633 -4.97 14.55 47.61
N LYS A 634 -5.17 14.69 48.93
CA LYS A 634 -4.58 15.80 49.71
C LYS A 634 -3.06 15.72 49.83
N GLN A 635 -2.49 14.53 49.68
CA GLN A 635 -1.05 14.27 49.73
C GLN A 635 -0.43 14.15 48.33
N TYR A 636 -1.23 14.31 47.28
CA TYR A 636 -0.78 14.23 45.91
C TYR A 636 0.10 15.44 45.57
N ASP A 637 1.31 15.16 45.11
CA ASP A 637 2.35 16.14 44.79
C ASP A 637 2.46 16.40 43.28
N HIS A 638 1.45 16.01 42.49
CA HIS A 638 1.44 16.06 41.02
C HIS A 638 2.57 15.25 40.36
N SER A 639 3.06 14.20 41.03
CA SER A 639 3.96 13.21 40.43
C SER A 639 3.25 11.88 40.19
N GLU A 640 3.78 11.06 39.29
CA GLU A 640 3.27 9.69 39.10
C GLU A 640 3.46 8.84 40.36
N LYS A 641 2.42 8.10 40.75
CA LYS A 641 2.44 7.14 41.86
C LYS A 641 1.94 5.77 41.39
N CYS A 642 2.79 5.05 40.66
CA CYS A 642 2.41 3.73 40.13
C CYS A 642 2.41 2.62 41.18
N LYS A 643 3.26 2.75 42.22
CA LYS A 643 3.30 1.86 43.38
C LYS A 643 2.76 2.60 44.60
N LEU A 644 1.47 2.43 44.85
CA LEU A 644 0.80 2.90 46.06
C LEU A 644 0.58 1.71 46.99
N ASP A 645 1.00 1.89 48.24
CA ASP A 645 0.72 0.93 49.31
C ASP A 645 -0.79 0.85 49.54
N ALA A 646 -1.27 -0.36 49.85
CA ALA A 646 -2.67 -0.56 50.21
C ALA A 646 -3.00 0.24 51.47
N LEU A 647 -4.18 0.85 51.51
CA LEU A 647 -4.63 1.60 52.68
C LEU A 647 -5.29 0.64 53.68
N GLU A 648 -5.22 0.96 54.97
CA GLU A 648 -5.96 0.18 55.96
C GLU A 648 -7.48 0.37 55.75
N GLU A 649 -8.20 -0.75 55.64
CA GLU A 649 -9.66 -0.80 55.44
C GLU A 649 -10.16 -0.18 54.13
N GLU A 650 -9.48 -0.45 53.02
CA GLU A 650 -10.02 -0.16 51.70
C GLU A 650 -11.38 -0.83 51.47
N PHE A 651 -12.23 -0.21 50.66
CA PHE A 651 -13.63 -0.61 50.53
C PHE A 651 -13.80 -2.07 50.06
N GLY A 652 -12.99 -2.54 49.11
CA GLY A 652 -13.00 -3.93 48.65
C GLY A 652 -12.77 -4.95 49.77
N ASP A 653 -11.75 -4.73 50.60
CA ASP A 653 -11.40 -5.63 51.70
C ASP A 653 -12.41 -5.55 52.86
N SER A 654 -12.90 -4.34 53.15
CA SER A 654 -13.95 -4.10 54.14
C SER A 654 -15.27 -4.78 53.73
N LEU A 655 -15.64 -4.67 52.44
CA LEU A 655 -16.83 -5.32 51.90
C LEU A 655 -16.72 -6.84 51.97
N TYR A 656 -15.57 -7.41 51.61
CA TYR A 656 -15.32 -8.85 51.73
C TYR A 656 -15.45 -9.33 53.19
N SER A 657 -14.84 -8.61 54.13
CA SER A 657 -14.91 -8.90 55.57
C SER A 657 -16.36 -8.83 56.08
N TYR A 658 -17.11 -7.81 55.67
CA TYR A 658 -18.51 -7.61 56.02
C TYR A 658 -19.43 -8.71 55.47
N LEU A 659 -19.20 -9.16 54.24
CA LEU A 659 -20.00 -10.21 53.60
C LEU A 659 -19.73 -11.60 54.19
N THR A 660 -18.47 -11.88 54.54
CA THR A 660 -18.04 -13.18 55.09
C THR A 660 -18.17 -13.29 56.61
N LYS A 661 -18.35 -12.17 57.32
CA LYS A 661 -18.30 -12.11 58.80
C LYS A 661 -16.97 -12.56 59.38
N LYS A 662 -15.88 -12.42 58.61
CA LYS A 662 -14.52 -12.75 59.04
C LYS A 662 -13.71 -11.46 59.20
N ASN A 663 -12.87 -11.41 60.24
CA ASN A 663 -11.96 -10.29 60.50
C ASN A 663 -12.65 -8.91 60.54
N GLU A 664 -13.93 -8.84 60.94
CA GLU A 664 -14.63 -7.56 61.06
C GLU A 664 -13.94 -6.69 62.13
N ASN A 665 -13.55 -5.46 61.77
CA ASN A 665 -13.16 -4.46 62.75
C ASN A 665 -14.40 -4.02 63.56
N PRO A 666 -14.43 -4.26 64.89
CA PRO A 666 -15.57 -3.90 65.75
C PRO A 666 -15.78 -2.38 65.89
N LEU A 667 -14.80 -1.56 65.48
CA LEU A 667 -14.91 -0.09 65.51
C LEU A 667 -15.49 0.50 64.21
N SER A 668 -15.66 -0.31 63.15
CA SER A 668 -16.24 0.15 61.88
C SER A 668 -17.78 0.07 61.91
N ASN A 669 -18.46 1.10 61.39
CA ASN A 669 -19.94 1.17 61.35
C ASN A 669 -20.55 0.45 60.12
N TYR A 670 -19.71 0.05 59.16
CA TYR A 670 -20.07 -0.64 57.91
C TYR A 670 -21.22 0.02 57.10
N THR A 671 -21.39 1.34 57.23
CA THR A 671 -22.51 2.06 56.59
C THR A 671 -22.42 2.00 55.07
N ARG A 672 -21.21 2.07 54.51
CA ARG A 672 -20.95 2.04 53.07
C ARG A 672 -21.23 0.66 52.48
N GLU A 673 -20.78 -0.38 53.15
CA GLU A 673 -20.97 -1.78 52.78
C GLU A 673 -22.45 -2.14 52.84
N LYS A 674 -23.17 -1.69 53.89
CA LYS A 674 -24.64 -1.80 53.97
C LYS A 674 -25.34 -1.08 52.82
N ALA A 675 -24.89 0.13 52.47
CA ALA A 675 -25.46 0.89 51.36
C ALA A 675 -25.23 0.18 50.02
N PHE A 676 -24.03 -0.32 49.77
CA PHE A 676 -23.68 -1.06 48.56
C PHE A 676 -24.45 -2.37 48.44
N VAL A 677 -24.53 -3.17 49.51
CA VAL A 677 -25.36 -4.38 49.53
C VAL A 677 -26.83 -4.05 49.28
N GLY A 678 -27.35 -2.98 49.90
CA GLY A 678 -28.70 -2.50 49.67
C GLY A 678 -28.96 -2.04 48.24
N LEU A 679 -27.93 -1.53 47.54
CA LEU A 679 -27.98 -1.18 46.12
C LEU A 679 -28.03 -2.42 45.24
N LEU A 680 -27.16 -3.41 45.50
CA LEU A 680 -27.16 -4.70 44.77
C LEU A 680 -28.52 -5.41 44.85
N GLU A 681 -29.13 -5.41 46.03
CA GLU A 681 -30.43 -6.05 46.27
C GLU A 681 -31.60 -5.34 45.57
N SER A 682 -31.56 -4.00 45.46
CA SER A 682 -32.65 -3.25 44.83
C SER A 682 -32.55 -3.11 43.33
N GLU A 683 -31.38 -2.73 42.82
CA GLU A 683 -31.20 -2.46 41.39
C GLU A 683 -31.10 -3.76 40.58
N LYS A 684 -30.66 -4.86 41.22
CA LYS A 684 -30.52 -6.19 40.59
C LYS A 684 -29.77 -6.10 39.26
N PHE A 685 -28.55 -5.56 39.32
CA PHE A 685 -27.69 -5.39 38.15
C PHE A 685 -27.51 -6.70 37.38
N ASP A 686 -27.51 -6.61 36.05
CA ASP A 686 -27.20 -7.76 35.20
C ASP A 686 -25.71 -8.01 35.13
N LEU A 687 -24.91 -6.95 35.29
CA LEU A 687 -23.44 -6.92 35.28
C LEU A 687 -22.91 -5.73 36.07
N ILE A 688 -21.83 -5.95 36.82
CA ILE A 688 -20.99 -4.89 37.41
C ILE A 688 -19.66 -4.89 36.67
N LEU A 689 -19.24 -3.71 36.22
CA LEU A 689 -17.97 -3.43 35.58
C LEU A 689 -17.17 -2.48 36.48
N GLU A 690 -16.08 -2.97 37.05
CA GLU A 690 -15.10 -2.12 37.71
C GLU A 690 -14.06 -1.63 36.71
N LEU A 691 -13.77 -0.34 36.76
CA LEU A 691 -12.63 0.27 36.11
C LEU A 691 -11.46 0.34 37.11
N ALA A 692 -10.46 -0.53 36.95
CA ALA A 692 -9.34 -0.68 37.88
C ALA A 692 -8.02 -0.17 37.30
N SER A 693 -7.06 0.15 38.18
CA SER A 693 -5.71 0.57 37.81
C SER A 693 -4.63 -0.12 38.65
N GLY A 694 -3.40 -0.10 38.17
CA GLY A 694 -2.33 -0.96 38.70
C GLY A 694 -2.22 -2.32 38.01
N THR A 695 -3.09 -2.57 37.03
CA THR A 695 -3.09 -3.73 36.15
C THR A 695 -3.71 -3.37 34.80
N GLU A 696 -3.34 -4.12 33.77
CA GLU A 696 -3.98 -4.10 32.46
C GLU A 696 -4.79 -5.38 32.17
N ASP A 697 -4.79 -6.31 33.12
CA ASP A 697 -5.52 -7.58 33.00
C ASP A 697 -7.00 -7.39 33.28
N VAL A 698 -7.80 -8.35 32.81
CA VAL A 698 -9.24 -8.40 33.10
C VAL A 698 -9.48 -9.53 34.10
N THR A 699 -10.10 -9.20 35.23
CA THR A 699 -10.45 -10.18 36.28
C THR A 699 -11.92 -10.58 36.16
N ILE A 700 -12.19 -11.88 36.15
CA ILE A 700 -13.53 -12.46 35.91
C ILE A 700 -13.82 -13.53 36.98
N PRO A 701 -15.05 -13.62 37.51
CA PRO A 701 -15.42 -14.61 38.51
C PRO A 701 -15.45 -16.02 37.92
N ASN A 702 -14.90 -16.98 38.67
CA ASN A 702 -14.67 -18.35 38.24
C ASN A 702 -15.96 -19.05 37.79
N PHE A 703 -17.06 -18.85 38.52
CA PHE A 703 -18.35 -19.48 38.24
C PHE A 703 -19.01 -19.06 36.92
N SER A 704 -18.48 -18.04 36.26
CA SER A 704 -19.05 -17.47 35.05
C SER A 704 -18.05 -17.29 33.91
N LYS A 705 -16.85 -17.86 34.09
CA LYS A 705 -15.71 -17.71 33.18
C LYS A 705 -16.07 -18.03 31.72
N ASP A 706 -16.77 -19.14 31.46
CA ASP A 706 -17.13 -19.59 30.10
C ASP A 706 -17.92 -18.55 29.27
N ILE A 707 -18.69 -17.69 29.93
CA ILE A 707 -19.53 -16.67 29.29
C ILE A 707 -18.77 -15.34 29.21
N TYR A 708 -18.18 -14.89 30.33
CA TYR A 708 -17.59 -13.56 30.41
C TYR A 708 -16.16 -13.48 29.90
N GLU A 709 -15.43 -14.60 29.78
CA GLU A 709 -14.09 -14.63 29.16
C GLU A 709 -14.14 -14.20 27.69
N LYS A 710 -15.17 -14.64 26.94
CA LYS A 710 -15.38 -14.18 25.56
C LYS A 710 -15.65 -12.68 25.48
N ILE A 711 -16.37 -12.14 26.45
CA ILE A 711 -16.73 -10.72 26.50
C ILE A 711 -15.51 -9.89 26.91
N ALA A 712 -14.74 -10.35 27.90
CA ALA A 712 -13.49 -9.75 28.35
C ALA A 712 -12.42 -9.75 27.25
N GLN A 713 -12.32 -10.83 26.46
CA GLN A 713 -11.42 -10.86 25.31
C GLN A 713 -11.76 -9.75 24.32
N LYS A 714 -13.05 -9.41 24.13
CA LYS A 714 -13.43 -8.28 23.26
C LYS A 714 -12.94 -6.93 23.78
N TYR A 715 -12.87 -6.74 25.10
CA TYR A 715 -12.23 -5.56 25.68
C TYR A 715 -10.73 -5.54 25.34
N GLN A 716 -10.01 -6.63 25.64
CA GLN A 716 -8.56 -6.72 25.40
C GLN A 716 -8.19 -6.60 23.91
N ASP A 717 -8.92 -7.24 23.01
CA ASP A 717 -8.70 -7.19 21.56
C ASP A 717 -8.92 -5.79 20.95
N ASN A 718 -9.59 -4.88 21.67
CA ASN A 718 -9.99 -3.57 21.17
C ASN A 718 -9.41 -2.39 21.95
N ARG A 719 -8.57 -2.63 22.95
CA ARG A 719 -7.79 -1.59 23.62
C ARG A 719 -6.40 -1.49 23.00
N THR A 720 -5.73 -0.37 23.23
CA THR A 720 -4.32 -0.16 22.84
C THR A 720 -3.46 -0.19 24.11
N PRO A 721 -2.70 -1.27 24.39
CA PRO A 721 -1.83 -1.33 25.57
C PRO A 721 -0.80 -0.20 25.57
N SER A 722 -0.51 0.36 26.74
CA SER A 722 0.52 1.40 26.87
C SER A 722 1.86 0.78 27.21
N ASN A 723 2.90 1.13 26.47
CA ASN A 723 4.28 0.73 26.80
C ASN A 723 4.93 1.67 27.84
N GLN A 724 4.21 2.68 28.31
CA GLN A 724 4.75 3.69 29.23
C GLN A 724 4.99 3.14 30.63
N TYR A 725 4.16 2.20 31.07
CA TYR A 725 4.19 1.65 32.42
C TYR A 725 4.29 0.13 32.36
N GLU A 726 5.24 -0.43 33.11
CA GLU A 726 5.39 -1.88 33.22
C GLU A 726 4.53 -2.42 34.38
N CYS A 727 3.71 -3.44 34.09
CA CYS A 727 2.94 -4.14 35.10
C CYS A 727 3.87 -4.99 35.98
N SER A 728 3.71 -4.89 37.30
CA SER A 728 4.45 -5.71 38.26
C SER A 728 3.72 -7.04 38.47
N ASN A 729 4.45 -8.16 38.55
CA ASN A 729 3.89 -9.50 38.83
C ASN A 729 3.39 -9.69 40.28
N ASP A 730 3.36 -8.63 41.10
CA ASP A 730 2.88 -8.69 42.48
C ASP A 730 1.34 -8.74 42.49
N ASN A 731 0.81 -9.93 42.22
CA ASN A 731 -0.62 -10.28 42.24
C ASN A 731 -1.19 -10.36 43.66
N ASN A 732 -1.06 -9.30 44.46
CA ASN A 732 -1.56 -9.24 45.83
C ASN A 732 -2.80 -8.36 45.96
N VAL A 733 -3.73 -8.40 45.00
CA VAL A 733 -5.06 -7.82 45.23
C VAL A 733 -6.11 -8.91 45.14
N ALA A 734 -6.77 -9.16 46.28
CA ALA A 734 -7.72 -10.24 46.52
C ALA A 734 -9.09 -10.03 45.83
N HIS A 735 -9.09 -9.59 44.57
CA HIS A 735 -10.32 -9.32 43.81
C HIS A 735 -11.16 -10.58 43.56
N GLU A 736 -10.51 -11.71 43.25
CA GLU A 736 -11.21 -12.94 42.83
C GLU A 736 -12.20 -13.44 43.89
N ASN A 737 -11.78 -13.46 45.17
CA ASN A 737 -12.60 -13.94 46.27
C ASN A 737 -13.84 -13.06 46.51
N LEU A 738 -13.71 -11.74 46.34
CA LEU A 738 -14.85 -10.83 46.49
C LEU A 738 -15.83 -10.98 45.33
N PHE A 739 -15.35 -11.08 44.10
CA PHE A 739 -16.22 -11.17 42.91
C PHE A 739 -17.00 -12.47 42.89
N ASP A 740 -16.36 -13.60 43.22
CA ASP A 740 -17.03 -14.89 43.36
C ASP A 740 -18.09 -14.83 44.48
N LEU A 741 -17.78 -14.20 45.62
CA LEU A 741 -18.73 -14.04 46.73
C LEU A 741 -19.96 -13.18 46.37
N VAL A 742 -19.77 -12.09 45.62
CA VAL A 742 -20.88 -11.26 45.14
C VAL A 742 -21.74 -12.05 44.16
N PHE A 743 -21.13 -12.82 43.26
CA PHE A 743 -21.85 -13.68 42.33
C PHE A 743 -22.67 -14.76 43.07
N GLU A 744 -22.07 -15.46 44.02
CA GLU A 744 -22.76 -16.50 44.80
C GLU A 744 -23.96 -15.95 45.59
N ARG A 745 -23.80 -14.77 46.19
CA ARG A 745 -24.82 -14.20 47.10
C ARG A 745 -25.93 -13.46 46.38
N PHE A 746 -25.59 -12.70 45.35
CA PHE A 746 -26.53 -11.80 44.67
C PHE A 746 -26.86 -12.25 43.25
N ASN A 747 -26.16 -13.24 42.71
CA ASN A 747 -26.31 -13.72 41.33
C ASN A 747 -26.03 -12.60 40.29
N ILE A 748 -25.04 -11.75 40.61
CA ILE A 748 -24.58 -10.62 39.80
C ILE A 748 -23.11 -10.87 39.42
N PRO A 749 -22.79 -10.97 38.11
CA PRO A 749 -21.43 -11.09 37.64
C PRO A 749 -20.70 -9.76 37.80
N PHE A 750 -19.44 -9.84 38.21
CA PHE A 750 -18.62 -8.69 38.56
C PHE A 750 -17.30 -8.81 37.80
N VAL A 751 -17.04 -7.94 36.83
CA VAL A 751 -15.84 -7.98 35.98
C VAL A 751 -15.02 -6.73 36.24
N SER A 752 -13.71 -6.89 36.44
CA SER A 752 -12.78 -5.76 36.61
C SER A 752 -11.92 -5.59 35.37
N LEU A 753 -11.94 -4.39 34.79
CA LEU A 753 -11.22 -4.01 33.59
C LEU A 753 -9.96 -3.23 34.00
N GLY A 754 -8.78 -3.83 33.79
CA GLY A 754 -7.50 -3.15 33.98
C GLY A 754 -7.27 -2.07 32.92
N LEU A 755 -7.10 -0.83 33.37
CA LEU A 755 -6.93 0.34 32.50
C LEU A 755 -5.47 0.70 32.22
N SER A 756 -4.59 0.48 33.20
CA SER A 756 -3.18 0.89 33.17
C SER A 756 -2.40 0.19 34.27
N CYS A 757 -1.15 -0.17 34.00
CA CYS A 757 -0.22 -0.69 35.00
C CYS A 757 0.10 0.32 36.12
N CYS A 758 -0.07 1.63 35.88
CA CYS A 758 0.11 2.64 36.91
C CYS A 758 -1.19 2.91 37.67
N LYS A 759 -1.17 2.80 39.01
CA LYS A 759 -2.34 3.09 39.84
C LYS A 759 -2.81 4.55 39.74
N MET A 760 -1.84 5.48 39.72
CA MET A 760 -2.06 6.92 39.65
C MET A 760 -1.00 7.58 38.73
N PRO A 761 -1.18 7.52 37.40
CA PRO A 761 -0.28 8.18 36.43
C PRO A 761 -0.31 9.71 36.55
N LEU A 762 0.59 10.39 35.82
CA LEU A 762 0.55 11.86 35.71
C LEU A 762 -0.79 12.33 35.14
N GLU A 763 -1.22 13.54 35.52
CA GLU A 763 -2.48 14.11 35.07
C GLU A 763 -2.56 14.19 33.54
N SER A 764 -1.46 14.53 32.86
CA SER A 764 -1.37 14.56 31.38
C SER A 764 -1.61 13.21 30.72
N ASP A 765 -1.36 12.12 31.43
CA ASP A 765 -1.40 10.77 30.88
C ASP A 765 -2.80 10.15 31.01
N ILE A 766 -3.68 10.77 31.80
CA ILE A 766 -5.10 10.39 31.88
C ILE A 766 -5.76 10.45 30.50
N ALA A 767 -5.40 11.45 29.68
CA ALA A 767 -5.90 11.59 28.30
C ALA A 767 -5.49 10.39 27.43
N TRP A 768 -4.26 9.90 27.60
CA TRP A 768 -3.74 8.71 26.91
C TRP A 768 -4.41 7.43 27.39
N VAL A 769 -4.57 7.26 28.71
CA VAL A 769 -5.31 6.12 29.28
C VAL A 769 -6.74 6.11 28.75
N TRP A 770 -7.41 7.27 28.70
CA TRP A 770 -8.76 7.39 28.17
C TRP A 770 -8.82 6.96 26.70
N ARG A 771 -7.95 7.54 25.87
CA ARG A 771 -7.80 7.20 24.45
C ARG A 771 -7.63 5.71 24.21
N ASN A 772 -6.73 5.09 24.97
CA ASN A 772 -6.32 3.71 24.81
C ASN A 772 -7.41 2.71 25.21
N ASN A 773 -8.31 3.10 26.13
CA ASN A 773 -9.30 2.19 26.71
C ASN A 773 -10.75 2.44 26.21
N LEU A 774 -11.10 3.63 25.70
CA LEU A 774 -12.48 3.96 25.29
C LEU A 774 -13.09 2.89 24.35
N ARG A 775 -12.35 2.48 23.32
CA ARG A 775 -12.85 1.48 22.35
C ARG A 775 -13.09 0.12 23.00
N GLY A 776 -12.21 -0.30 23.90
CA GLY A 776 -12.37 -1.53 24.69
C GLY A 776 -13.60 -1.46 25.60
N ILE A 777 -13.76 -0.38 26.37
CA ILE A 777 -14.90 -0.15 27.28
C ILE A 777 -16.22 -0.15 26.50
N MET A 778 -16.29 0.56 25.36
CA MET A 778 -17.45 0.57 24.49
C MET A 778 -17.79 -0.85 23.99
N LYS A 779 -16.80 -1.64 23.59
CA LYS A 779 -17.02 -3.02 23.15
C LYS A 779 -17.53 -3.91 24.28
N MET A 780 -16.99 -3.76 25.49
CA MET A 780 -17.47 -4.49 26.68
C MET A 780 -18.96 -4.23 26.91
N ILE A 781 -19.37 -2.96 26.88
CA ILE A 781 -20.74 -2.55 27.19
C ILE A 781 -21.71 -2.89 26.06
N GLU A 782 -21.29 -2.75 24.80
CA GLU A 782 -22.07 -3.21 23.65
C GLU A 782 -22.40 -4.70 23.77
N GLN A 783 -21.43 -5.53 24.12
CA GLN A 783 -21.67 -6.96 24.36
C GLN A 783 -22.52 -7.22 25.60
N ALA A 784 -22.31 -6.46 26.67
CA ALA A 784 -23.11 -6.54 27.91
C ALA A 784 -24.56 -6.07 27.73
N SER A 785 -24.88 -5.43 26.61
CA SER A 785 -26.25 -5.04 26.22
C SER A 785 -26.93 -6.04 25.27
N THR A 786 -26.30 -7.19 25.00
CA THR A 786 -26.84 -8.27 24.17
C THR A 786 -27.15 -9.52 25.00
N GLY A 787 -28.10 -10.32 24.53
CA GLY A 787 -28.53 -11.52 25.23
C GLY A 787 -29.95 -11.95 24.88
N VAL A 788 -30.43 -12.98 25.57
CA VAL A 788 -31.79 -13.50 25.37
C VAL A 788 -32.75 -12.81 26.33
N VAL A 789 -33.83 -12.26 25.78
CA VAL A 789 -34.89 -11.59 26.54
C VAL A 789 -36.25 -12.15 26.17
N GLY A 790 -37.23 -12.04 27.07
CA GLY A 790 -38.59 -12.47 26.77
C GLY A 790 -39.55 -12.36 27.95
N PHE A 791 -40.83 -12.64 27.67
CA PHE A 791 -41.89 -12.68 28.68
C PHE A 791 -42.25 -14.13 29.00
N VAL A 792 -42.45 -14.44 30.28
CA VAL A 792 -43.03 -15.72 30.68
C VAL A 792 -44.52 -15.51 30.98
N THR A 793 -45.37 -16.10 30.15
CA THR A 793 -46.83 -16.00 30.27
C THR A 793 -47.47 -17.37 30.37
N ASN A 794 -48.64 -17.43 31.01
CA ASN A 794 -49.49 -18.61 31.01
C ASN A 794 -50.28 -18.72 29.69
N GLU A 795 -51.05 -19.79 29.51
CA GLU A 795 -51.86 -20.02 28.28
C GLU A 795 -52.89 -18.91 28.00
N GLN A 796 -53.23 -18.09 29.00
CA GLN A 796 -54.18 -16.98 28.91
C GLN A 796 -53.48 -15.63 28.69
N GLY A 797 -52.15 -15.62 28.51
CA GLY A 797 -51.34 -14.41 28.34
C GLY A 797 -51.02 -13.66 29.64
N GLY A 798 -51.35 -14.21 30.81
CA GLY A 798 -51.05 -13.61 32.11
C GLY A 798 -49.59 -13.80 32.53
N PRO A 799 -48.93 -12.79 33.13
CA PRO A 799 -47.50 -12.85 33.48
C PRO A 799 -47.23 -13.83 34.63
N MET A 800 -46.26 -14.73 34.43
CA MET A 800 -45.87 -15.76 35.39
C MET A 800 -44.75 -15.29 36.33
N ARG A 801 -45.09 -14.42 37.28
CA ARG A 801 -44.13 -13.70 38.15
C ARG A 801 -43.23 -14.57 39.05
N SER A 802 -43.59 -15.84 39.24
CA SER A 802 -42.78 -16.80 40.02
C SER A 802 -41.91 -17.70 39.12
N ALA A 803 -41.82 -17.40 37.83
CA ALA A 803 -40.99 -18.16 36.90
C ALA A 803 -39.49 -17.89 37.10
N VAL A 804 -38.70 -18.92 36.84
CA VAL A 804 -37.24 -18.89 36.83
C VAL A 804 -36.77 -19.43 35.49
N VAL A 805 -35.86 -18.73 34.87
CA VAL A 805 -35.25 -19.06 33.60
C VAL A 805 -33.82 -19.51 33.84
N ALA A 806 -33.40 -20.61 33.24
CA ALA A 806 -32.04 -21.11 33.28
C ALA A 806 -31.50 -21.29 31.87
N ILE A 807 -30.20 -21.09 31.66
CA ILE A 807 -29.55 -21.31 30.38
C ILE A 807 -28.76 -22.62 30.46
N ALA A 808 -28.97 -23.52 29.52
CA ALA A 808 -28.24 -24.80 29.51
C ALA A 808 -26.73 -24.55 29.42
N GLY A 809 -25.96 -25.10 30.37
CA GLY A 809 -24.52 -24.87 30.48
C GLY A 809 -24.12 -23.63 31.29
N SER A 810 -25.09 -22.84 31.80
CA SER A 810 -24.82 -21.77 32.77
C SER A 810 -25.28 -22.20 34.17
N ALA A 811 -24.45 -21.92 35.18
CA ALA A 811 -24.86 -22.08 36.58
C ALA A 811 -25.87 -21.00 37.03
N ARG A 812 -26.02 -19.91 36.26
CA ARG A 812 -26.86 -18.76 36.59
C ARG A 812 -28.34 -19.06 36.33
N GLN A 813 -29.18 -18.73 37.31
CA GLN A 813 -30.64 -18.72 37.17
C GLN A 813 -31.14 -17.28 37.15
N TYR A 814 -32.06 -16.98 36.24
CA TYR A 814 -32.61 -15.66 35.98
C TYR A 814 -34.05 -15.63 36.47
N ARG A 815 -34.34 -14.78 37.45
CA ARG A 815 -35.72 -14.56 37.90
C ARG A 815 -36.41 -13.59 36.94
N VAL A 816 -37.69 -13.83 36.69
CA VAL A 816 -38.49 -12.87 35.92
C VAL A 816 -38.79 -11.62 36.74
N SER A 817 -39.07 -10.53 36.03
CA SER A 817 -39.41 -9.24 36.58
C SER A 817 -40.78 -9.27 37.29
N ALA A 818 -40.97 -8.35 38.24
CA ALA A 818 -42.12 -8.40 39.15
C ALA A 818 -43.45 -8.03 38.47
N ASN A 819 -43.47 -7.12 37.49
CA ASN A 819 -44.72 -6.68 36.90
C ASN A 819 -45.05 -7.48 35.64
N MET A 820 -44.08 -7.54 34.71
CA MET A 820 -44.27 -8.10 33.37
C MET A 820 -43.89 -9.58 33.25
N ALA A 821 -43.29 -10.19 34.28
CA ALA A 821 -42.65 -11.50 34.18
C ALA A 821 -41.65 -11.57 33.01
N TYR A 822 -40.91 -10.48 32.80
CA TYR A 822 -39.87 -10.34 31.79
C TYR A 822 -38.55 -10.90 32.32
N TYR A 823 -37.85 -11.71 31.53
CA TYR A 823 -36.49 -12.14 31.84
C TYR A 823 -35.52 -11.53 30.84
N ARG A 824 -34.29 -11.33 31.33
CA ARG A 824 -33.17 -10.82 30.56
C ARG A 824 -31.92 -11.60 30.98
N ALA A 825 -31.32 -12.27 30.01
CA ALA A 825 -30.14 -13.08 30.21
C ALA A 825 -29.03 -12.56 29.31
N LEU A 826 -28.09 -11.81 29.91
CA LEU A 826 -26.89 -11.32 29.24
C LEU A 826 -26.03 -12.50 28.77
N LEU A 827 -25.86 -12.62 27.46
CA LEU A 827 -25.15 -13.71 26.81
C LEU A 827 -24.45 -13.18 25.55
N PRO A 828 -23.22 -13.65 25.24
CA PRO A 828 -22.59 -13.31 23.97
C PRO A 828 -23.36 -13.92 22.79
N PRO A 829 -23.14 -13.46 21.55
CA PRO A 829 -23.85 -13.99 20.38
C PRO A 829 -23.67 -15.51 20.22
N GLY A 830 -24.78 -16.23 20.05
CA GLY A 830 -24.76 -17.69 19.88
C GLY A 830 -26.11 -18.38 20.10
N ASP A 831 -26.13 -19.70 19.90
CA ASP A 831 -27.31 -20.54 20.12
C ASP A 831 -27.38 -21.03 21.57
N TYR A 832 -28.48 -20.69 22.25
CA TYR A 832 -28.71 -21.06 23.64
C TYR A 832 -30.02 -21.83 23.82
N ARG A 833 -29.99 -22.83 24.69
CA ARG A 833 -31.19 -23.50 25.17
C ARG A 833 -31.64 -22.85 26.47
N VAL A 834 -32.83 -22.29 26.45
CA VAL A 834 -33.44 -21.60 27.58
C VAL A 834 -34.41 -22.57 28.24
N ILE A 835 -34.32 -22.76 29.55
CA ILE A 835 -35.17 -23.64 30.33
C ILE A 835 -36.01 -22.76 31.25
N VAL A 836 -37.33 -22.75 31.05
CA VAL A 836 -38.26 -21.96 31.86
C VAL A 836 -38.96 -22.89 32.84
N ARG A 837 -38.90 -22.55 34.13
CA ARG A 837 -39.52 -23.28 35.23
C ARG A 837 -40.47 -22.40 36.00
N CYS A 838 -41.65 -22.90 36.34
CA CYS A 838 -42.56 -22.22 37.25
C CYS A 838 -43.31 -23.24 38.12
N HIS A 839 -43.43 -22.96 39.42
CA HIS A 839 -44.06 -23.89 40.36
C HIS A 839 -45.51 -24.20 39.96
N GLY A 840 -45.84 -25.49 39.84
CA GLY A 840 -47.16 -25.95 39.41
C GLY A 840 -47.37 -26.03 37.89
N TYR A 841 -46.32 -25.80 37.09
CA TYR A 841 -46.35 -25.89 35.62
C TYR A 841 -45.27 -26.84 35.11
N ARG A 842 -45.42 -27.34 33.87
CA ARG A 842 -44.42 -28.18 33.20
C ARG A 842 -43.30 -27.31 32.63
N ASP A 843 -42.05 -27.70 32.87
CA ASP A 843 -40.86 -27.04 32.32
C ASP A 843 -40.93 -26.92 30.78
N GLN A 844 -40.54 -25.77 30.25
CA GLN A 844 -40.44 -25.48 28.81
C GLN A 844 -38.97 -25.29 28.41
N VAL A 845 -38.58 -25.76 27.22
CA VAL A 845 -37.20 -25.63 26.71
C VAL A 845 -37.17 -25.01 25.31
N PRO A 846 -37.46 -23.71 25.18
CA PRO A 846 -37.34 -23.02 23.89
C PRO A 846 -35.87 -22.86 23.44
N HIS A 847 -35.67 -22.91 22.13
CA HIS A 847 -34.40 -22.59 21.48
C HIS A 847 -34.37 -21.11 21.12
N HIS A 848 -33.32 -20.40 21.55
CA HIS A 848 -33.12 -18.98 21.28
C HIS A 848 -31.71 -18.71 20.75
N TYR A 849 -31.62 -17.74 19.84
CA TYR A 849 -30.36 -17.16 19.41
C TYR A 849 -30.17 -15.83 20.14
N ALA A 850 -28.99 -15.61 20.75
CA ALA A 850 -28.62 -14.38 21.44
C ALA A 850 -27.98 -13.36 20.50
#